data_AF-A0A1H5KWT9-F1
#
_entry.id   AF-A0A1H5KWT9-F1
#
_cell.length_a   1.000
_cell.length_b   1.000
_cell.length_c   1.000
_cell.angle_alpha   90.00
_cell.angle_beta   90.00
_cell.angle_gamma   90.00
#
_symmetry.space_group_name_H-M   'P 1'
#
loop_
_entity.id
_entity.type
_entity.pdbx_description
1 polymer ?
#
loop_
_entity_poly.entity_id
_entity_poly.type
_entity_poly.pdbx_seq_one_letter_code
_entity_poly.pdbx_strand_id
1 'polypeptide(L)'
;MTRSPALLALATGVALALAGAAPAPVAAGATEAPDPALRVVDAWNVTGPETFPGEATLPAQRPALTRAPNGDLLAAFNTSGDAHPGGQLRLIRSADEGRTWGPSEVVAEPRLFGTRGSISATRGIATLSDGTILLPYNDAVNHTNYNNRESVLFVARSTDSGQTWTGRDEPVELPIPIREAHVGGSRIVELDDGTLLLPIWGALELVDGWETDPMRWRSGVLRSFDGGQTWSDYRTIAYDPNNPPQFPPFHSANYTSGANELALHELPDGRIVAVVRYATGVGPNRAQVYLSYSSDAGATWTAPVATGQQAEALSLTYAPCTDRLAEGQAKLIMGHRELDAAGTRIGQAALHTSFDGGVTWTGKVRLRDPSGAANLGAATGEPDFLRLSDDRLLVLFQVFLPGQPAKIVANVVEDATDAATCQAQADAAAATAQTTPTFFVDRADRDQWAWPFASRKVSHPATATVGAVLDAAAAGLSCAGPGLRLTLDGRTLDRSDTLAAAGVGNGAVLRLSGPPPSRPWRVGFAELDTAPQTRHVYGWDRACAPASLALDYRARSLGLDVRIPAAHRISAVELRDRDAATRLTGADYRLFSSPDNETYTEITGWSFSSRVVDGRVVHRFDGLAVTDRYLKIHQPHTTTSYSFVLADARADVNVEFASRRR
;
A
#
# COMPACT_ATOMS: atom_id res chain seq x y z
N MET A 1 -75.18 -31.02 13.65
CA MET A 1 -74.50 -31.46 12.41
C MET A 1 -73.69 -30.25 11.95
N THR A 2 -72.38 -30.20 11.86
CA THR A 2 -71.25 -31.15 11.84
C THR A 2 -70.01 -30.25 12.00
N ARG A 3 -69.19 -30.37 13.06
CA ARG A 3 -67.83 -30.99 13.08
C ARG A 3 -67.02 -30.61 11.83
N SER A 4 -65.81 -30.04 11.86
CA SER A 4 -64.65 -30.26 12.75
C SER A 4 -63.54 -29.20 12.47
N PRO A 5 -62.45 -29.15 13.27
CA PRO A 5 -61.48 -28.06 13.39
C PRO A 5 -60.24 -28.25 12.49
N ALA A 6 -59.44 -27.19 12.29
CA ALA A 6 -58.11 -27.30 11.71
C ALA A 6 -57.06 -26.67 12.65
N LEU A 7 -56.08 -27.51 12.98
CA LEU A 7 -54.99 -27.35 13.93
C LEU A 7 -54.13 -26.09 13.71
N LEU A 8 -53.80 -25.42 14.82
CA LEU A 8 -52.53 -24.72 14.99
C LEU A 8 -51.40 -25.76 14.98
N ALA A 9 -50.52 -25.71 13.98
CA ALA A 9 -49.22 -26.34 14.03
C ALA A 9 -48.15 -25.24 14.16
N LEU A 10 -47.61 -25.08 15.36
CA LEU A 10 -46.34 -24.41 15.57
C LEU A 10 -45.25 -25.25 14.90
N ALA A 11 -44.67 -24.74 13.81
CA ALA A 11 -43.38 -25.19 13.31
C ALA A 11 -42.34 -24.12 13.65
N THR A 12 -41.69 -24.29 14.80
CA THR A 12 -40.45 -23.61 15.18
C THR A 12 -39.32 -24.11 14.28
N GLY A 13 -39.21 -23.53 13.09
CA GLY A 13 -38.01 -23.64 12.25
C GLY A 13 -37.02 -22.57 12.66
N VAL A 14 -36.01 -22.96 13.45
CA VAL A 14 -34.83 -22.13 13.70
C VAL A 14 -34.10 -21.94 12.38
N ALA A 15 -34.35 -20.82 11.71
CA ALA A 15 -33.51 -20.36 10.61
C ALA A 15 -32.19 -19.89 11.20
N LEU A 16 -31.15 -20.71 11.11
CA LEU A 16 -29.78 -20.27 11.27
C LEU A 16 -29.47 -19.32 10.09
N ALA A 17 -29.74 -18.03 10.28
CA ALA A 17 -29.27 -16.98 9.41
C ALA A 17 -27.75 -16.85 9.60
N LEU A 18 -26.98 -17.63 8.86
CA LEU A 18 -25.58 -17.32 8.59
C LEU A 18 -25.56 -16.18 7.57
N ALA A 19 -25.86 -14.97 8.05
CA ALA A 19 -25.45 -13.77 7.36
C ALA A 19 -23.91 -13.86 7.24
N GLY A 20 -23.42 -14.01 6.01
CA GLY A 20 -22.03 -13.73 5.70
C GLY A 20 -21.77 -12.28 6.03
N ALA A 21 -21.42 -12.00 7.28
CA ALA A 21 -20.87 -10.74 7.67
C ALA A 21 -19.68 -10.51 6.74
N ALA A 22 -19.67 -9.34 6.07
CA ALA A 22 -18.40 -8.78 5.64
C ALA A 22 -17.42 -8.98 6.82
N PRO A 23 -16.21 -9.52 6.59
CA PRO A 23 -15.27 -9.76 7.69
C PRO A 23 -15.25 -8.48 8.51
N ALA A 24 -15.60 -8.58 9.79
CA ALA A 24 -15.59 -7.44 10.67
C ALA A 24 -14.22 -6.77 10.48
N PRO A 25 -14.17 -5.45 10.21
CA PRO A 25 -12.90 -4.76 10.31
C PRO A 25 -12.31 -5.15 11.66
N VAL A 26 -11.00 -5.42 11.69
CA VAL A 26 -10.23 -5.48 12.93
C VAL A 26 -10.75 -4.35 13.81
N ALA A 27 -11.26 -4.71 14.99
CA ALA A 27 -12.13 -3.88 15.81
C ALA A 27 -11.75 -2.39 15.71
N ALA A 28 -12.65 -1.60 15.14
CA ALA A 28 -12.55 -0.15 15.20
C ALA A 28 -12.62 0.26 16.67
N GLY A 29 -11.58 0.95 17.16
CA GLY A 29 -11.73 1.91 18.24
C GLY A 29 -11.53 1.42 19.68
N ALA A 30 -10.64 0.47 19.94
CA ALA A 30 -9.87 0.65 21.18
C ALA A 30 -8.99 1.88 20.96
N THR A 31 -9.16 2.93 21.76
CA THR A 31 -8.20 4.04 21.78
C THR A 31 -6.85 3.44 22.12
N GLU A 32 -5.99 3.33 21.11
CA GLU A 32 -4.63 2.89 21.29
C GLU A 32 -3.97 3.77 22.35
N ALA A 33 -3.40 3.14 23.38
CA ALA A 33 -2.70 3.88 24.41
C ALA A 33 -1.47 4.55 23.78
N PRO A 34 -1.21 5.84 24.09
CA PRO A 34 0.00 6.49 23.62
C PRO A 34 1.23 5.77 24.19
N ASP A 35 2.37 5.90 23.52
CA ASP A 35 3.62 5.40 24.07
C ASP A 35 3.89 6.12 25.40
N PRO A 36 4.06 5.38 26.51
CA PRO A 36 4.18 5.99 27.83
C PRO A 36 5.49 6.77 28.02
N ALA A 37 6.50 6.54 27.16
CA ALA A 37 7.81 7.17 27.26
C ALA A 37 8.03 8.27 26.22
N LEU A 38 7.24 8.30 25.14
CA LEU A 38 7.41 9.26 24.04
C LEU A 38 6.50 10.48 24.24
N ARG A 39 7.07 11.69 24.26
CA ARG A 39 6.31 12.92 24.49
C ARG A 39 6.84 14.11 23.69
N VAL A 40 5.94 14.91 23.13
CA VAL A 40 6.27 16.23 22.57
C VAL A 40 6.50 17.21 23.72
N VAL A 41 7.73 17.73 23.84
CA VAL A 41 8.15 18.63 24.92
C VAL A 41 8.29 20.08 24.48
N ASP A 42 8.44 20.33 23.18
CA ASP A 42 8.56 21.69 22.63
C ASP A 42 8.05 21.73 21.18
N ALA A 43 7.65 22.91 20.69
CA ALA A 43 7.19 23.13 19.32
C ALA A 43 7.31 24.61 18.88
N TRP A 44 7.77 24.86 17.65
CA TRP A 44 7.88 26.21 17.07
C TRP A 44 7.76 26.19 15.53
N ASN A 45 7.55 27.36 14.91
CA ASN A 45 7.56 27.49 13.46
C ASN A 45 9.00 27.52 12.95
N VAL A 46 9.27 26.79 11.85
CA VAL A 46 10.60 26.79 11.19
C VAL A 46 10.65 27.77 10.03
N THR A 47 9.55 27.89 9.29
CA THR A 47 9.46 28.81 8.17
C THR A 47 8.42 29.89 8.40
N GLY A 48 8.74 31.11 7.99
CA GLY A 48 7.88 32.29 8.07
C GLY A 48 8.33 33.36 7.07
N PRO A 49 7.84 34.61 7.20
CA PRO A 49 8.26 35.72 6.33
C PRO A 49 9.78 35.95 6.32
N GLU A 50 10.45 35.76 7.45
CA GLU A 50 11.91 35.88 7.61
C GLU A 50 12.71 34.88 6.78
N THR A 51 12.10 33.75 6.41
CA THR A 51 12.70 32.75 5.52
C THR A 51 12.87 33.26 4.08
N PHE A 52 12.10 34.27 3.70
CA PHE A 52 11.97 34.79 2.34
C PHE A 52 12.23 36.32 2.30
N PRO A 53 13.44 36.78 2.65
CA PRO A 53 13.71 38.20 2.76
C PRO A 53 13.59 38.92 1.40
N GLY A 54 12.73 39.93 1.33
CA GLY A 54 12.55 40.76 0.13
C GLY A 54 11.62 40.17 -0.94
N GLU A 55 10.95 39.06 -0.66
CA GLU A 55 9.96 38.45 -1.55
C GLU A 55 8.69 38.03 -0.79
N ALA A 56 7.68 37.52 -1.50
CA ALA A 56 6.47 37.00 -0.86
C ALA A 56 6.76 35.67 -0.17
N THR A 57 6.09 35.40 0.96
CA THR A 57 6.17 34.09 1.62
C THR A 57 5.66 33.00 0.68
N LEU A 58 6.55 32.10 0.28
CA LEU A 58 6.22 30.94 -0.54
C LEU A 58 5.77 29.77 0.35
N PRO A 59 5.05 28.79 -0.20
CA PRO A 59 4.83 27.53 0.51
C PRO A 59 6.17 26.88 0.89
N ALA A 60 6.24 26.24 2.06
CA ALA A 60 7.34 25.40 2.46
C ALA A 60 6.80 24.00 2.80
N GLN A 61 7.19 23.01 2.02
CA GLN A 61 6.63 21.66 2.07
C GLN A 61 7.73 20.62 1.93
N ARG A 62 7.44 19.41 2.37
CA ARG A 62 8.25 18.21 2.20
C ARG A 62 9.65 18.31 2.83
N PRO A 63 9.74 18.68 4.12
CA PRO A 63 11.03 18.94 4.76
C PRO A 63 11.93 17.71 4.70
N ALA A 64 13.22 17.95 4.52
CA ALA A 64 14.28 16.98 4.70
C ALA A 64 15.34 17.60 5.62
N LEU A 65 15.86 16.86 6.59
CA LEU A 65 16.74 17.37 7.64
C LEU A 65 18.03 16.55 7.76
N THR A 66 19.18 17.23 7.85
CA THR A 66 20.45 16.59 8.23
C THR A 66 21.30 17.51 9.12
N ARG A 67 22.33 16.94 9.75
CA ARG A 67 23.38 17.68 10.44
C ARG A 67 24.63 17.70 9.57
N ALA A 68 25.09 18.89 9.21
CA ALA A 68 26.31 19.08 8.45
C ALA A 68 27.57 18.81 9.32
N PRO A 69 28.74 18.52 8.72
CA PRO A 69 29.98 18.25 9.46
C PRO A 69 30.44 19.39 10.38
N ASN A 70 30.09 20.64 10.06
CA ASN A 70 30.39 21.79 10.92
C ASN A 70 29.44 21.93 12.13
N GLY A 71 28.48 21.01 12.31
CA GLY A 71 27.55 20.97 13.43
C GLY A 71 26.19 21.62 13.15
N ASP A 72 26.08 22.44 12.10
CA ASP A 72 24.84 23.11 11.71
C ASP A 72 23.78 22.11 11.26
N LEU A 73 22.51 22.48 11.46
CA LEU A 73 21.39 21.77 10.87
C LEU A 73 21.03 22.38 9.53
N LEU A 74 20.75 21.52 8.55
CA LEU A 74 20.29 21.90 7.22
C LEU A 74 18.89 21.34 6.99
N ALA A 75 17.95 22.19 6.59
CA ALA A 75 16.62 21.75 6.21
C ALA A 75 16.33 22.16 4.75
N ALA A 76 16.05 21.17 3.91
CA ALA A 76 15.64 21.37 2.52
C ALA A 76 14.11 21.23 2.38
N PHE A 77 13.49 22.02 1.49
CA PHE A 77 12.05 21.99 1.26
C PHE A 77 11.66 22.46 -0.13
N ASN A 78 10.47 22.04 -0.59
CA ASN A 78 9.91 22.50 -1.86
C ASN A 78 8.99 23.70 -1.67
N THR A 79 8.92 24.53 -2.70
CA THR A 79 7.98 25.68 -2.75
C THR A 79 6.65 25.39 -3.44
N SER A 80 6.45 24.18 -3.95
CA SER A 80 5.19 23.74 -4.54
C SER A 80 4.88 22.26 -4.22
N GLY A 81 3.67 21.82 -4.60
CA GLY A 81 3.21 20.44 -4.42
C GLY A 81 3.63 19.51 -5.57
N ASP A 82 2.98 18.35 -5.65
CA ASP A 82 3.28 17.23 -6.57
C ASP A 82 3.51 17.63 -8.04
N ALA A 83 4.77 17.93 -8.38
CA ALA A 83 5.20 18.48 -9.68
C ALA A 83 4.36 19.70 -10.14
N HIS A 84 3.92 20.54 -9.21
CA HIS A 84 3.17 21.75 -9.54
C HIS A 84 4.11 22.83 -10.11
N PRO A 85 3.81 23.41 -11.29
CA PRO A 85 4.75 24.25 -12.04
C PRO A 85 5.41 25.36 -11.21
N GLY A 86 6.70 25.59 -11.47
CA GLY A 86 7.49 26.65 -10.82
C GLY A 86 8.02 26.31 -9.42
N GLY A 87 7.81 25.08 -8.94
CA GLY A 87 8.38 24.61 -7.67
C GLY A 87 9.90 24.64 -7.65
N GLN A 88 10.48 25.23 -6.61
CA GLN A 88 11.91 25.30 -6.34
C GLN A 88 12.27 24.38 -5.17
N LEU A 89 13.51 23.92 -5.13
CA LEU A 89 14.12 23.33 -3.94
C LEU A 89 14.92 24.40 -3.21
N ARG A 90 14.61 24.62 -1.95
CA ARG A 90 15.26 25.60 -1.09
C ARG A 90 15.91 24.94 0.12
N LEU A 91 16.92 25.61 0.69
CA LEU A 91 17.67 25.19 1.86
C LEU A 91 17.70 26.32 2.91
N ILE A 92 17.52 25.97 4.18
CA ILE A 92 17.75 26.85 5.33
C ILE A 92 18.72 26.20 6.31
N ARG A 93 19.38 27.04 7.12
CA ARG A 93 20.43 26.64 8.06
C ARG A 93 20.10 27.08 9.47
N SER A 94 20.44 26.24 10.45
CA SER A 94 20.41 26.57 11.87
C SER A 94 21.75 26.24 12.54
N ALA A 95 22.27 27.18 13.33
CA ALA A 95 23.50 27.02 14.12
C ALA A 95 23.22 26.79 15.63
N ASP A 96 21.95 26.65 16.01
CA ASP A 96 21.49 26.59 17.41
C ASP A 96 20.52 25.41 17.66
N GLU A 97 20.78 24.29 16.98
CA GLU A 97 20.03 23.03 17.07
C GLU A 97 18.56 23.14 16.59
N GLY A 98 18.31 24.00 15.61
CA GLY A 98 17.01 24.16 14.97
C GLY A 98 16.10 25.16 15.66
N ARG A 99 16.56 25.87 16.69
CA ARG A 99 15.74 26.88 17.42
C ARG A 99 15.48 28.09 16.54
N THR A 100 16.49 28.56 15.81
CA THR A 100 16.35 29.62 14.82
C THR A 100 16.92 29.18 13.48
N TRP A 101 16.35 29.72 12.40
CA TRP A 101 16.71 29.39 11.02
C TRP A 101 17.02 30.66 10.24
N GLY A 102 18.08 30.61 9.44
CA GLY A 102 18.47 31.68 8.54
C GLY A 102 17.55 31.82 7.32
N PRO A 103 17.80 32.81 6.45
CA PRO A 103 17.06 32.96 5.20
C PRO A 103 17.28 31.75 4.28
N SER A 104 16.32 31.50 3.40
CA SER A 104 16.41 30.39 2.44
C SER A 104 17.27 30.72 1.23
N GLU A 105 17.95 29.70 0.72
CA GLU A 105 18.72 29.74 -0.52
C GLU A 105 18.11 28.78 -1.55
N VAL A 106 18.12 29.15 -2.83
CA VAL A 106 17.65 28.29 -3.92
C VAL A 106 18.74 27.31 -4.30
N VAL A 107 18.49 26.02 -4.10
CA VAL A 107 19.42 24.94 -4.49
C VAL A 107 19.20 24.54 -5.94
N ALA A 108 17.94 24.37 -6.33
CA ALA A 108 17.55 23.94 -7.68
C ALA A 108 16.21 24.56 -8.11
N GLU A 109 16.10 24.82 -9.42
CA GLU A 109 14.90 25.28 -10.10
C GLU A 109 14.63 24.42 -11.35
N PRO A 110 13.39 24.37 -11.84
CA PRO A 110 13.04 23.58 -13.01
C PRO A 110 13.77 24.10 -14.25
N ARG A 111 14.38 23.19 -15.03
CA ARG A 111 15.15 23.52 -16.24
C ARG A 111 14.74 22.67 -17.43
N LEU A 112 14.31 21.42 -17.23
CA LEU A 112 14.08 20.47 -18.31
C LEU A 112 12.73 20.63 -19.01
N PHE A 113 11.71 21.13 -18.30
CA PHE A 113 10.33 21.17 -18.80
C PHE A 113 9.76 22.59 -18.94
N GLY A 114 10.64 23.60 -18.97
CA GLY A 114 10.26 25.01 -19.10
C GLY A 114 9.29 25.45 -18.00
N THR A 115 8.31 26.28 -18.36
CA THR A 115 7.32 26.83 -17.41
C THR A 115 6.37 25.81 -16.80
N ARG A 116 6.38 24.55 -17.28
CA ARG A 116 5.58 23.45 -16.72
C ARG A 116 6.37 22.60 -15.72
N GLY A 117 7.68 22.76 -15.66
CA GLY A 117 8.55 22.00 -14.77
C GLY A 117 8.39 22.39 -13.30
N SER A 118 8.77 21.48 -12.42
CA SER A 118 8.73 21.63 -10.98
C SER A 118 9.81 20.78 -10.33
N ILE A 119 10.56 21.34 -9.39
CA ILE A 119 11.46 20.57 -8.56
C ILE A 119 10.66 19.90 -7.45
N SER A 120 10.93 18.60 -7.26
CA SER A 120 10.36 17.80 -6.19
C SER A 120 11.47 17.03 -5.46
N ALA A 121 11.65 17.35 -4.17
CA ALA A 121 12.38 16.51 -3.22
C ALA A 121 11.42 15.96 -2.15
N THR A 122 11.72 14.79 -1.59
CA THR A 122 10.85 14.12 -0.59
C THR A 122 11.71 13.48 0.48
N ARG A 123 11.91 14.17 1.62
CA ARG A 123 12.66 13.68 2.81
C ARG A 123 14.06 13.11 2.45
N GLY A 124 14.80 13.81 1.59
CA GLY A 124 15.92 13.23 0.85
C GLY A 124 17.35 13.54 1.31
N ILE A 125 17.61 14.47 2.23
CA ILE A 125 18.99 14.90 2.52
C ILE A 125 19.70 13.96 3.52
N ALA A 126 20.95 13.59 3.23
CA ALA A 126 21.75 12.75 4.13
C ALA A 126 23.19 13.25 4.20
N THR A 127 23.75 13.29 5.41
CA THR A 127 25.18 13.44 5.64
C THR A 127 25.78 12.05 5.85
N LEU A 128 26.68 11.66 4.97
CA LEU A 128 27.39 10.38 5.02
C LEU A 128 28.44 10.38 6.13
N SER A 129 28.92 9.19 6.47
CA SER A 129 29.96 8.95 7.48
C SER A 129 31.27 9.71 7.21
N ASP A 130 31.59 9.97 5.94
CA ASP A 130 32.77 10.76 5.51
C ASP A 130 32.55 12.29 5.58
N GLY A 131 31.35 12.74 5.94
CA GLY A 131 30.95 14.14 6.01
C GLY A 131 30.40 14.73 4.70
N THR A 132 30.39 13.98 3.60
CA THR A 132 29.72 14.36 2.35
C THR A 132 28.22 14.50 2.59
N ILE A 133 27.60 15.53 2.04
CA ILE A 133 26.13 15.70 2.04
C ILE A 133 25.59 15.38 0.65
N LEU A 134 24.59 14.51 0.59
CA LEU A 134 23.83 14.18 -0.62
C LEU A 134 22.40 14.70 -0.50
N LEU A 135 21.91 15.35 -1.55
CA LEU A 135 20.57 15.90 -1.66
C LEU A 135 19.93 15.47 -3.00
N PRO A 136 19.19 14.34 -3.01
CA PRO A 136 18.50 13.84 -4.17
C PRO A 136 17.19 14.61 -4.40
N TYR A 137 16.91 14.94 -5.66
CA TYR A 137 15.69 15.62 -6.08
C TYR A 137 15.34 15.28 -7.53
N ASN A 138 14.11 15.59 -7.93
CA ASN A 138 13.68 15.46 -9.32
C ASN A 138 13.36 16.81 -9.93
N ASP A 139 13.69 17.00 -11.21
CA ASP A 139 12.97 17.94 -12.08
C ASP A 139 11.85 17.15 -12.76
N ALA A 140 10.59 17.57 -12.60
CA ALA A 140 9.43 16.79 -12.99
C ALA A 140 8.35 17.63 -13.67
N VAL A 141 7.50 16.95 -14.45
CA VAL A 141 6.34 17.55 -15.12
C VAL A 141 5.13 16.61 -15.04
N ASN A 142 3.96 17.18 -14.77
CA ASN A 142 2.67 16.50 -14.91
C ASN A 142 2.02 16.89 -16.24
N HIS A 143 1.91 15.95 -17.18
CA HIS A 143 1.12 16.16 -18.41
C HIS A 143 -0.36 15.85 -18.17
N THR A 144 -0.65 14.85 -17.34
CA THR A 144 -1.98 14.53 -16.82
C THR A 144 -1.82 14.07 -15.39
N ASN A 145 -2.55 14.71 -14.46
CA ASN A 145 -2.45 14.43 -13.03
C ASN A 145 -2.45 12.93 -12.75
N TYR A 146 -1.39 12.46 -12.06
CA TYR A 146 -1.13 11.07 -11.64
C TYR A 146 -0.96 10.02 -12.75
N ASN A 147 -1.55 10.21 -13.93
CA ASN A 147 -1.66 9.19 -14.97
C ASN A 147 -0.56 9.30 -16.04
N ASN A 148 -0.04 10.51 -16.31
CA ASN A 148 1.06 10.76 -17.24
C ASN A 148 2.00 11.83 -16.69
N ARG A 149 3.15 11.39 -16.17
CA ARG A 149 4.17 12.23 -15.55
C ARG A 149 5.57 11.81 -16.00
N GLU A 150 6.51 12.72 -15.88
CA GLU A 150 7.93 12.48 -16.13
C GLU A 150 8.74 13.09 -15.00
N SER A 151 9.83 12.41 -14.62
CA SER A 151 10.76 12.93 -13.63
C SER A 151 12.20 12.55 -13.98
N VAL A 152 13.10 13.51 -13.90
CA VAL A 152 14.54 13.29 -14.07
C VAL A 152 15.21 13.45 -12.72
N LEU A 153 15.95 12.43 -12.30
CA LEU A 153 16.62 12.37 -10.99
C LEU A 153 17.97 13.09 -11.04
N PHE A 154 18.25 13.87 -10.00
CA PHE A 154 19.53 14.50 -9.71
C PHE A 154 19.95 14.17 -8.27
N VAL A 155 21.24 14.17 -7.99
CA VAL A 155 21.79 14.09 -6.62
C VAL A 155 22.82 15.20 -6.46
N ALA A 156 22.43 16.27 -5.78
CA ALA A 156 23.36 17.33 -5.44
C ALA A 156 24.32 16.85 -4.34
N ARG A 157 25.60 17.18 -4.48
CA ARG A 157 26.67 16.77 -3.55
C ARG A 157 27.40 17.99 -2.98
N SER A 158 27.63 18.00 -1.67
CA SER A 158 28.43 19.01 -0.98
C SER A 158 29.49 18.37 -0.10
N THR A 159 30.70 18.94 -0.12
CA THR A 159 31.83 18.55 0.74
C THR A 159 32.29 19.70 1.66
N ASP A 160 31.50 20.78 1.71
CA ASP A 160 31.81 22.01 2.44
C ASP A 160 30.68 22.40 3.39
N SER A 161 30.00 21.40 3.97
CA SER A 161 28.89 21.58 4.91
C SER A 161 27.67 22.30 4.30
N GLY A 162 27.38 22.04 3.03
CA GLY A 162 26.19 22.54 2.33
C GLY A 162 26.32 23.98 1.83
N GLN A 163 27.55 24.49 1.68
CA GLN A 163 27.80 25.86 1.19
C GLN A 163 27.80 25.89 -0.35
N THR A 164 28.37 24.86 -0.99
CA THR A 164 28.33 24.70 -2.43
C THR A 164 27.91 23.29 -2.84
N TRP A 165 27.40 23.17 -4.07
CA TRP A 165 26.78 21.95 -4.57
C TRP A 165 27.24 21.62 -6.00
N THR A 166 27.81 20.42 -6.19
CA THR A 166 28.03 19.79 -7.50
C THR A 166 26.87 18.84 -7.82
N GLY A 167 26.81 18.26 -9.03
CA GLY A 167 25.77 17.27 -9.41
C GLY A 167 24.38 17.85 -9.65
N ARG A 168 24.25 19.19 -9.71
CA ARG A 168 22.97 19.87 -9.97
C ARG A 168 22.59 19.91 -11.44
N ASP A 169 23.58 19.88 -12.33
CA ASP A 169 23.38 20.04 -13.77
C ASP A 169 23.42 18.72 -14.54
N GLU A 170 23.87 17.64 -13.89
CA GLU A 170 24.05 16.31 -14.49
C GLU A 170 23.03 15.33 -13.88
N PRO A 171 22.05 14.84 -14.68
CA PRO A 171 21.12 13.81 -14.23
C PRO A 171 21.85 12.53 -13.80
N VAL A 172 21.27 11.81 -12.85
CA VAL A 172 21.70 10.45 -12.54
C VAL A 172 21.49 9.56 -13.76
N GLU A 173 22.55 8.87 -14.19
CA GLU A 173 22.43 7.77 -15.14
C GLU A 173 21.76 6.58 -14.45
N LEU A 174 20.51 6.31 -14.82
CA LEU A 174 19.75 5.21 -14.24
C LEU A 174 20.21 3.87 -14.84
N PRO A 175 20.33 2.80 -14.02
CA PRO A 175 20.84 1.50 -14.46
C PRO A 175 19.85 0.76 -15.37
N ILE A 176 18.60 1.20 -15.38
CA ILE A 176 17.55 0.84 -16.34
C ILE A 176 16.72 2.08 -16.66
N PRO A 177 15.98 2.12 -17.79
CA PRO A 177 15.02 3.19 -18.04
C PRO A 177 13.91 3.22 -16.97
N ILE A 178 13.74 4.37 -16.31
CA ILE A 178 12.65 4.62 -15.36
C ILE A 178 12.06 6.01 -15.66
N ARG A 179 10.80 6.05 -16.11
CA ARG A 179 10.10 7.29 -16.48
C ARG A 179 9.86 8.22 -15.29
N GLU A 180 9.46 7.66 -14.16
CA GLU A 180 9.09 8.41 -12.96
C GLU A 180 10.00 7.99 -11.78
N ALA A 181 11.33 8.14 -11.89
CA ALA A 181 12.25 7.86 -10.78
C ALA A 181 12.14 8.89 -9.63
N HIS A 182 10.95 9.08 -9.07
CA HIS A 182 10.74 10.04 -8.00
C HIS A 182 11.43 9.58 -6.72
N VAL A 183 12.21 10.47 -6.12
CA VAL A 183 12.73 10.26 -4.76
C VAL A 183 11.55 10.20 -3.79
N GLY A 184 11.59 9.32 -2.79
CA GLY A 184 10.65 9.54 -1.71
C GLY A 184 10.51 8.50 -0.60
N GLY A 185 10.21 9.06 0.57
CA GLY A 185 9.74 8.42 1.80
C GLY A 185 10.80 8.41 2.91
N SER A 186 12.09 8.26 2.60
CA SER A 186 13.17 8.49 3.58
C SER A 186 14.46 9.00 2.95
N ARG A 187 15.39 9.39 3.83
CA ARG A 187 16.79 9.69 3.52
C ARG A 187 17.49 8.51 2.84
N ILE A 188 18.61 8.82 2.19
CA ILE A 188 19.59 7.81 1.77
C ILE A 188 20.05 7.06 3.03
N VAL A 189 20.03 5.72 2.96
CA VAL A 189 20.58 4.87 4.02
C VAL A 189 21.97 4.45 3.62
N GLU A 190 22.96 4.79 4.44
CA GLU A 190 24.32 4.27 4.34
C GLU A 190 24.41 3.02 5.22
N LEU A 191 24.73 1.88 4.61
CA LEU A 191 24.94 0.61 5.30
C LEU A 191 26.35 0.54 5.88
N ASP A 192 26.57 -0.39 6.82
CA ASP A 192 27.88 -0.59 7.46
C ASP A 192 29.05 -0.85 6.49
N ASP A 193 28.77 -1.41 5.30
CA ASP A 193 29.77 -1.66 4.25
C ASP A 193 30.04 -0.45 3.32
N GLY A 194 29.37 0.69 3.57
CA GLY A 194 29.44 1.91 2.76
C GLY A 194 28.50 1.94 1.56
N THR A 195 27.71 0.88 1.32
CA THR A 195 26.67 0.88 0.29
C THR A 195 25.60 1.91 0.62
N LEU A 196 25.19 2.70 -0.37
CA LEU A 196 24.10 3.66 -0.21
C LEU A 196 22.82 3.14 -0.86
N LEU A 197 21.69 3.30 -0.17
CA LEU A 197 20.35 2.97 -0.64
C LEU A 197 19.52 4.24 -0.81
N LEU A 198 19.18 4.57 -2.05
CA LEU A 198 18.29 5.69 -2.39
C LEU A 198 16.88 5.15 -2.74
N PRO A 199 15.88 5.36 -1.87
CA PRO A 199 14.51 4.94 -2.16
C PRO A 199 13.89 5.81 -3.26
N ILE A 200 13.31 5.13 -4.26
CA ILE A 200 12.57 5.76 -5.36
C ILE A 200 11.21 5.09 -5.57
N TRP A 201 10.29 5.79 -6.22
CA TRP A 201 8.99 5.25 -6.59
C TRP A 201 8.48 5.86 -7.89
N GLY A 202 7.59 5.14 -8.58
CA GLY A 202 6.90 5.61 -9.77
C GLY A 202 6.68 4.52 -10.81
N ALA A 203 6.38 4.90 -12.04
CA ALA A 203 6.28 4.01 -13.20
C ALA A 203 7.61 3.91 -13.97
N LEU A 204 7.95 2.71 -14.46
CA LEU A 204 9.10 2.52 -15.37
C LEU A 204 8.88 3.16 -16.76
N GLU A 205 7.65 3.15 -17.28
CA GLU A 205 7.30 3.56 -18.64
C GLU A 205 5.85 4.04 -18.74
N LEU A 206 5.53 4.70 -19.86
CA LEU A 206 4.16 5.03 -20.25
C LEU A 206 3.68 3.95 -21.23
N VAL A 207 2.86 3.03 -20.75
CA VAL A 207 2.35 1.91 -21.55
C VAL A 207 1.28 2.34 -22.56
N ASP A 208 1.08 1.55 -23.61
CA ASP A 208 -0.06 1.73 -24.50
C ASP A 208 -1.37 1.60 -23.70
N GLY A 209 -2.36 2.46 -24.01
CA GLY A 209 -3.65 2.47 -23.33
C GLY A 209 -3.61 3.02 -21.89
N TRP A 210 -2.54 3.71 -21.48
CA TRP A 210 -2.36 4.32 -20.15
C TRP A 210 -3.55 5.20 -19.70
N GLU A 211 -4.34 5.75 -20.62
CA GLU A 211 -5.54 6.52 -20.32
C GLU A 211 -6.63 5.68 -19.62
N THR A 212 -6.60 4.36 -19.85
CA THR A 212 -7.62 3.40 -19.39
C THR A 212 -7.03 2.32 -18.47
N ASP A 213 -5.79 1.91 -18.72
CA ASP A 213 -5.07 0.94 -17.92
C ASP A 213 -3.57 1.28 -17.76
N PRO A 214 -3.22 2.28 -16.94
CA PRO A 214 -1.85 2.68 -16.72
C PRO A 214 -1.05 1.59 -16.01
N MET A 215 0.27 1.58 -16.22
CA MET A 215 1.17 0.80 -15.38
C MET A 215 1.12 1.33 -13.95
N ARG A 216 0.93 0.43 -12.99
CA ARG A 216 0.85 0.77 -11.56
C ARG A 216 2.19 1.29 -11.06
N TRP A 217 2.14 2.19 -10.08
CA TRP A 217 3.34 2.61 -9.41
C TRP A 217 3.99 1.44 -8.66
N ARG A 218 5.31 1.48 -8.63
CA ARG A 218 6.14 0.60 -7.82
C ARG A 218 7.07 1.42 -6.94
N SER A 219 7.48 0.81 -5.84
CA SER A 219 8.58 1.29 -5.01
C SER A 219 9.82 0.46 -5.29
N GLY A 220 10.97 1.12 -5.30
CA GLY A 220 12.26 0.48 -5.51
C GLY A 220 13.38 1.23 -4.81
N VAL A 221 14.58 0.72 -5.00
CA VAL A 221 15.80 1.29 -4.43
C VAL A 221 16.88 1.33 -5.51
N LEU A 222 17.57 2.46 -5.60
CA LEU A 222 18.83 2.58 -6.31
C LEU A 222 19.97 2.34 -5.32
N ARG A 223 21.00 1.63 -5.75
CA ARG A 223 22.18 1.31 -4.93
C ARG A 223 23.42 1.95 -5.51
N SER A 224 24.24 2.53 -4.65
CA SER A 224 25.55 3.07 -4.97
C SER A 224 26.62 2.38 -4.13
N PHE A 225 27.77 2.10 -4.76
CA PHE A 225 28.92 1.42 -4.16
C PHE A 225 30.17 2.31 -4.14
N ASP A 226 30.02 3.59 -4.45
CA ASP A 226 31.12 4.55 -4.66
C ASP A 226 30.86 5.91 -3.96
N GLY A 227 30.09 5.90 -2.87
CA GLY A 227 29.77 7.11 -2.10
C GLY A 227 28.77 8.03 -2.78
N GLY A 228 27.89 7.48 -3.63
CA GLY A 228 26.81 8.22 -4.28
C GLY A 228 27.21 8.91 -5.59
N GLN A 229 28.38 8.59 -6.14
CA GLN A 229 28.84 9.13 -7.41
C GLN A 229 28.09 8.51 -8.58
N THR A 230 27.86 7.19 -8.52
CA THR A 230 27.04 6.46 -9.48
C THR A 230 25.99 5.60 -8.77
N TRP A 231 24.86 5.38 -9.45
CA TRP A 231 23.73 4.57 -8.96
C TRP A 231 23.53 3.39 -9.89
N SER A 232 24.43 2.41 -9.83
CA SER A 232 24.59 1.38 -10.86
C SER A 232 23.66 0.18 -10.74
N ASP A 233 22.79 0.13 -9.72
CA ASP A 233 21.88 -1.01 -9.54
C ASP A 233 20.50 -0.57 -9.04
N TYR A 234 19.45 -1.13 -9.64
CA TYR A 234 18.05 -0.88 -9.29
C TYR A 234 17.37 -2.18 -8.85
N ARG A 235 16.63 -2.13 -7.74
CA ARG A 235 15.81 -3.25 -7.25
C ARG A 235 14.38 -2.80 -6.99
N THR A 236 13.42 -3.57 -7.50
CA THR A 236 12.00 -3.41 -7.14
C THR A 236 11.78 -3.99 -5.75
N ILE A 237 11.17 -3.19 -4.87
CA ILE A 237 10.77 -3.60 -3.51
C ILE A 237 9.30 -4.02 -3.51
N ALA A 238 8.46 -3.23 -4.18
CA ALA A 238 7.01 -3.36 -4.10
C ALA A 238 6.36 -3.02 -5.44
N TYR A 239 5.68 -3.99 -6.05
CA TYR A 239 4.88 -3.79 -7.26
C TYR A 239 3.66 -4.72 -7.25
N ASP A 240 2.47 -4.14 -7.31
CA ASP A 240 1.21 -4.86 -7.46
C ASP A 240 0.60 -4.58 -8.84
N PRO A 241 0.80 -5.49 -9.83
CA PRO A 241 0.23 -5.29 -11.16
C PRO A 241 -1.30 -5.45 -11.17
N ASN A 242 -1.89 -6.06 -10.15
CA ASN A 242 -3.32 -6.40 -10.11
C ASN A 242 -4.17 -5.36 -9.38
N ASN A 243 -3.55 -4.36 -8.75
CA ASN A 243 -4.28 -3.26 -8.13
C ASN A 243 -5.07 -2.50 -9.21
N PRO A 244 -6.39 -2.36 -9.13
CA PRO A 244 -7.13 -1.58 -10.11
C PRO A 244 -6.83 -0.08 -9.95
N PRO A 245 -6.52 0.65 -11.03
CA PRO A 245 -6.49 2.11 -10.99
C PRO A 245 -7.90 2.62 -10.68
N GLN A 246 -7.96 3.82 -10.11
CA GLN A 246 -9.21 4.41 -9.63
C GLN A 246 -9.58 5.59 -10.52
N PHE A 247 -10.57 5.39 -11.37
CA PHE A 247 -11.04 6.38 -12.34
C PHE A 247 -12.48 6.81 -12.03
N PRO A 248 -12.99 7.91 -12.62
CA PRO A 248 -14.40 8.26 -12.51
C PRO A 248 -15.32 7.08 -12.90
N PRO A 249 -16.41 6.82 -12.14
CA PRO A 249 -16.93 7.61 -11.03
C PRO A 249 -16.38 7.23 -9.64
N PHE A 250 -15.41 6.32 -9.55
CA PHE A 250 -14.86 5.83 -8.28
C PHE A 250 -13.85 6.78 -7.64
N HIS A 251 -13.25 7.64 -8.46
CA HIS A 251 -12.33 8.69 -8.04
C HIS A 251 -12.53 9.93 -8.91
N SER A 252 -12.22 11.12 -8.38
CA SER A 252 -12.46 12.40 -9.07
C SER A 252 -11.49 12.68 -10.22
N ALA A 253 -10.39 11.93 -10.30
CA ALA A 253 -9.36 12.03 -11.35
C ALA A 253 -8.87 10.63 -11.73
N ASN A 254 -8.17 10.52 -12.86
CA ASN A 254 -7.52 9.27 -13.24
C ASN A 254 -6.34 9.00 -12.30
N TYR A 255 -6.46 8.00 -11.43
CA TYR A 255 -5.47 7.71 -10.40
C TYR A 255 -4.90 6.29 -10.51
N THR A 256 -3.69 6.19 -11.07
CA THR A 256 -2.96 4.95 -11.36
C THR A 256 -2.90 3.97 -10.18
N SER A 257 -2.77 4.49 -8.94
CA SER A 257 -2.72 3.70 -7.69
C SER A 257 -1.51 2.72 -7.65
N GLY A 258 -1.26 2.07 -6.50
CA GLY A 258 -0.16 1.12 -6.32
C GLY A 258 0.82 1.51 -5.21
N ALA A 259 2.00 0.89 -5.21
CA ALA A 259 3.07 1.16 -4.24
C ALA A 259 3.81 2.45 -4.63
N ASN A 260 4.00 3.37 -3.68
CA ASN A 260 4.66 4.65 -3.95
C ASN A 260 5.73 5.00 -2.91
N GLU A 261 5.60 6.08 -2.16
CA GLU A 261 6.59 6.55 -1.18
C GLU A 261 6.94 5.44 -0.18
N LEU A 262 8.23 5.28 0.16
CA LEU A 262 8.70 4.26 1.09
C LEU A 262 9.80 4.77 2.00
N ALA A 263 9.83 4.29 3.23
CA ALA A 263 10.92 4.55 4.15
C ALA A 263 11.72 3.28 4.40
N LEU A 264 13.04 3.43 4.41
CA LEU A 264 14.00 2.36 4.70
C LEU A 264 14.68 2.61 6.05
N HIS A 265 15.02 1.52 6.75
CA HIS A 265 15.93 1.57 7.89
C HIS A 265 16.65 0.24 8.03
N GLU A 266 17.94 0.25 8.36
CA GLU A 266 18.68 -0.95 8.75
C GLU A 266 18.32 -1.34 10.18
N LEU A 267 18.03 -2.62 10.42
CA LEU A 267 17.69 -3.24 11.69
C LEU A 267 18.95 -3.72 12.42
N PRO A 268 18.92 -3.98 13.75
CA PRO A 268 20.11 -4.40 14.49
C PRO A 268 20.69 -5.75 14.05
N ASP A 269 19.88 -6.57 13.36
CA ASP A 269 20.30 -7.87 12.80
C ASP A 269 20.84 -7.77 11.36
N GLY A 270 21.08 -6.55 10.85
CA GLY A 270 21.59 -6.28 9.50
C GLY A 270 20.53 -6.41 8.40
N ARG A 271 19.28 -6.77 8.73
CA ARG A 271 18.19 -6.71 7.75
C ARG A 271 17.81 -5.26 7.50
N ILE A 272 17.37 -4.96 6.28
CA ILE A 272 16.76 -3.66 5.97
C ILE A 272 15.25 -3.82 5.98
N VAL A 273 14.55 -2.98 6.73
CA VAL A 273 13.09 -2.89 6.68
C VAL A 273 12.67 -1.80 5.69
N ALA A 274 11.68 -2.11 4.86
CA ALA A 274 10.96 -1.16 4.02
C ALA A 274 9.51 -1.06 4.48
N VAL A 275 9.06 0.15 4.81
CA VAL A 275 7.66 0.48 5.05
C VAL A 275 7.14 1.29 3.87
N VAL A 276 6.21 0.71 3.12
CA VAL A 276 5.78 1.17 1.80
C VAL A 276 4.36 1.72 1.88
N ARG A 277 4.17 2.97 1.46
CA ARG A 277 2.83 3.52 1.25
C ARG A 277 2.18 2.84 0.04
N TYR A 278 0.94 2.44 0.20
CA TYR A 278 0.18 1.73 -0.81
C TYR A 278 -1.19 2.35 -1.05
N ALA A 279 -1.40 2.84 -2.27
CA ALA A 279 -2.66 3.41 -2.71
C ALA A 279 -3.55 2.34 -3.35
N THR A 280 -4.75 2.14 -2.80
CA THR A 280 -5.73 1.19 -3.34
C THR A 280 -7.17 1.64 -3.13
N GLY A 281 -8.03 1.36 -4.11
CA GLY A 281 -9.47 1.60 -4.01
C GLY A 281 -10.28 0.40 -3.52
N VAL A 282 -9.63 -0.76 -3.40
CA VAL A 282 -10.30 -2.06 -3.22
C VAL A 282 -9.79 -2.82 -2.00
N GLY A 283 -10.59 -3.78 -1.57
CA GLY A 283 -10.28 -4.64 -0.44
C GLY A 283 -10.31 -3.95 0.93
N PRO A 284 -9.99 -4.71 1.99
CA PRO A 284 -10.09 -4.26 3.38
C PRO A 284 -8.90 -3.41 3.85
N ASN A 285 -7.74 -3.45 3.17
CA ASN A 285 -6.48 -2.85 3.64
C ASN A 285 -6.33 -1.38 3.19
N ARG A 286 -7.41 -0.60 3.24
CA ARG A 286 -7.42 0.80 2.76
C ARG A 286 -6.46 1.67 3.55
N ALA A 287 -5.59 2.35 2.81
CA ALA A 287 -4.56 3.26 3.31
C ALA A 287 -3.59 2.65 4.34
N GLN A 288 -3.50 1.32 4.39
CA GLN A 288 -2.50 0.63 5.18
C GLN A 288 -1.14 0.67 4.49
N VAL A 289 -0.08 0.72 5.28
CA VAL A 289 1.29 0.55 4.79
C VAL A 289 1.65 -0.93 4.69
N TYR A 290 2.61 -1.22 3.82
CA TYR A 290 3.09 -2.57 3.58
C TYR A 290 4.54 -2.69 4.04
N LEU A 291 4.91 -3.89 4.46
CA LEU A 291 6.21 -4.22 5.03
C LEU A 291 6.95 -5.20 4.13
N SER A 292 8.22 -4.93 3.90
CA SER A 292 9.13 -5.85 3.20
C SER A 292 10.51 -5.78 3.85
N TYR A 293 11.26 -6.86 3.79
CA TYR A 293 12.60 -6.97 4.35
C TYR A 293 13.61 -7.39 3.29
N SER A 294 14.83 -6.89 3.41
CA SER A 294 16.01 -7.43 2.74
C SER A 294 16.98 -7.99 3.78
N SER A 295 17.67 -9.08 3.44
CA SER A 295 18.74 -9.68 4.27
C SER A 295 20.07 -9.74 3.51
N ASP A 296 20.16 -9.02 2.39
CA ASP A 296 21.25 -9.07 1.42
C ASP A 296 21.57 -7.68 0.85
N ALA A 297 21.66 -6.68 1.75
CA ALA A 297 22.01 -5.30 1.42
C ALA A 297 21.12 -4.68 0.32
N GLY A 298 19.81 -4.95 0.38
CA GLY A 298 18.81 -4.43 -0.54
C GLY A 298 18.79 -5.12 -1.92
N ALA A 299 19.51 -6.23 -2.12
CA ALA A 299 19.56 -6.93 -3.41
C ALA A 299 18.25 -7.67 -3.72
N THR A 300 17.65 -8.30 -2.70
CA THR A 300 16.35 -8.95 -2.79
C THR A 300 15.47 -8.57 -1.61
N TRP A 301 14.16 -8.67 -1.82
CA TRP A 301 13.16 -8.19 -0.88
C TRP A 301 12.06 -9.24 -0.71
N THR A 302 11.60 -9.44 0.53
CA THR A 302 10.46 -10.31 0.81
C THR A 302 9.19 -9.74 0.18
N ALA A 303 8.25 -10.62 -0.19
CA ALA A 303 6.98 -10.17 -0.74
C ALA A 303 6.26 -9.22 0.26
N PRO A 304 5.78 -8.04 -0.16
CA PRO A 304 5.18 -7.09 0.77
C PRO A 304 3.93 -7.63 1.47
N VAL A 305 3.78 -7.34 2.77
CA VAL A 305 2.62 -7.73 3.58
C VAL A 305 2.00 -6.53 4.27
N ALA A 306 0.67 -6.48 4.38
CA ALA A 306 -0.02 -5.34 4.99
C ALA A 306 0.21 -5.29 6.50
N THR A 307 0.60 -4.16 7.05
CA THR A 307 0.91 -4.03 8.50
C THR A 307 -0.32 -3.86 9.37
N GLY A 308 -1.51 -3.68 8.80
CA GLY A 308 -2.69 -3.24 9.57
C GLY A 308 -2.66 -1.75 9.95
N GLN A 309 -1.53 -1.06 9.80
CA GLN A 309 -1.35 0.32 10.21
C GLN A 309 -1.67 1.28 9.06
N GLN A 310 -2.57 2.24 9.30
CA GLN A 310 -2.84 3.32 8.37
C GLN A 310 -1.80 4.42 8.50
N ALA A 311 -1.16 4.77 7.39
CA ALA A 311 -0.17 5.83 7.32
C ALA A 311 0.06 6.28 5.87
N GLU A 312 0.35 7.57 5.68
CA GLU A 312 0.82 8.14 4.41
C GLU A 312 2.02 9.06 4.66
N ALA A 313 2.85 9.25 3.62
CA ALA A 313 4.01 10.15 3.63
C ALA A 313 4.84 9.97 4.91
N LEU A 314 5.35 8.75 5.08
CA LEU A 314 5.97 8.28 6.30
C LEU A 314 7.50 8.35 6.20
N SER A 315 8.18 8.46 7.35
CA SER A 315 9.64 8.31 7.51
C SER A 315 9.94 7.45 8.74
N LEU A 316 11.17 6.90 8.82
CA LEU A 316 11.62 6.00 9.89
C LEU A 316 12.89 6.53 10.58
N THR A 317 12.98 6.26 11.87
CA THR A 317 14.20 6.44 12.68
C THR A 317 14.18 5.48 13.86
N TYR A 318 15.34 5.22 14.47
CA TYR A 318 15.36 4.72 15.84
C TYR A 318 14.92 5.78 16.83
N ALA A 319 14.19 5.32 17.85
CA ALA A 319 13.92 6.11 19.04
C ALA A 319 15.21 6.27 19.86
N PRO A 320 15.39 7.41 20.53
CA PRO A 320 16.49 7.66 21.44
C PRO A 320 16.90 6.55 22.39
N CYS A 321 15.93 5.84 22.96
CA CYS A 321 16.21 4.85 23.98
C CYS A 321 16.77 3.54 23.41
N THR A 322 16.78 3.37 22.09
CA THR A 322 17.37 2.22 21.39
C THR A 322 18.82 1.99 21.79
N ASP A 323 19.60 3.06 21.95
CA ASP A 323 21.03 3.00 22.34
C ASP A 323 21.25 2.34 23.73
N ARG A 324 20.19 2.19 24.52
CA ARG A 324 20.21 1.63 25.88
C ARG A 324 19.59 0.23 25.97
N LEU A 325 19.04 -0.28 24.86
CA LEU A 325 18.45 -1.62 24.82
C LEU A 325 19.54 -2.69 24.74
N ALA A 326 19.18 -3.93 25.08
CA ALA A 326 20.07 -5.06 24.90
C ALA A 326 20.43 -5.26 23.42
N GLU A 327 21.59 -5.89 23.18
CA GLU A 327 22.07 -6.20 21.83
C GLU A 327 20.99 -6.91 21.00
N GLY A 328 20.83 -6.46 19.75
CA GLY A 328 19.82 -6.99 18.83
C GLY A 328 18.41 -6.44 19.02
N GLN A 329 18.14 -5.62 20.04
CA GLN A 329 16.84 -4.97 20.24
C GLN A 329 16.85 -3.53 19.71
N ALA A 330 15.69 -3.07 19.24
CA ALA A 330 15.50 -1.68 18.86
C ALA A 330 14.06 -1.21 19.04
N LYS A 331 13.90 0.10 19.26
CA LYS A 331 12.62 0.80 19.20
C LYS A 331 12.59 1.66 17.94
N LEU A 332 11.87 1.22 16.92
CA LEU A 332 11.64 1.99 15.70
C LEU A 332 10.53 3.01 15.91
N ILE A 333 10.66 4.19 15.31
CA ILE A 333 9.63 5.22 15.19
C ILE A 333 9.25 5.37 13.72
N MET A 334 7.95 5.30 13.44
CA MET A 334 7.36 5.75 12.19
C MET A 334 6.62 7.06 12.41
N GLY A 335 7.10 8.12 11.78
CA GLY A 335 6.34 9.36 11.66
C GLY A 335 5.55 9.38 10.39
N HIS A 336 4.30 9.83 10.43
CA HIS A 336 3.43 9.83 9.25
C HIS A 336 2.30 10.86 9.35
N ARG A 337 1.61 11.07 8.22
CA ARG A 337 0.30 11.73 8.19
C ARG A 337 -0.76 10.81 8.79
N GLU A 338 -1.49 11.30 9.79
CA GLU A 338 -2.57 10.53 10.43
C GLU A 338 -3.82 10.50 9.54
N LEU A 339 -4.43 9.32 9.49
CA LEU A 339 -5.71 9.07 8.84
C LEU A 339 -6.75 8.64 9.89
N ASP A 340 -8.03 8.93 9.64
CA ASP A 340 -9.11 8.31 10.40
C ASP A 340 -9.36 6.86 9.97
N ALA A 341 -10.26 6.17 10.67
CA ALA A 341 -10.60 4.77 10.37
C ALA A 341 -11.14 4.54 8.94
N ALA A 342 -11.65 5.59 8.28
CA ALA A 342 -12.10 5.52 6.89
C ALA A 342 -10.95 5.73 5.88
N GLY A 343 -9.73 6.02 6.35
CA GLY A 343 -8.57 6.34 5.53
C GLY A 343 -8.54 7.81 5.09
N THR A 344 -9.32 8.69 5.74
CA THR A 344 -9.38 10.12 5.41
C THR A 344 -8.31 10.88 6.16
N ARG A 345 -7.66 11.84 5.48
CA ARG A 345 -6.66 12.71 6.11
C ARG A 345 -7.33 13.71 7.05
N ILE A 346 -6.87 13.78 8.30
CA ILE A 346 -7.50 14.59 9.36
C ILE A 346 -6.68 15.82 9.79
N GLY A 347 -5.59 16.13 9.10
CA GLY A 347 -4.79 17.33 9.37
C GLY A 347 -3.85 17.19 10.56
N GLN A 348 -3.46 15.95 10.90
CA GLN A 348 -2.58 15.65 12.02
C GLN A 348 -1.38 14.84 11.55
N ALA A 349 -0.26 15.02 12.24
CA ALA A 349 0.93 14.19 12.09
C ALA A 349 1.11 13.37 13.37
N ALA A 350 1.51 12.11 13.22
CA ALA A 350 1.62 11.19 14.33
C ALA A 350 2.89 10.35 14.24
N LEU A 351 3.29 9.82 15.39
CA LEU A 351 4.36 8.85 15.58
C LEU A 351 3.74 7.54 16.06
N HIS A 352 4.18 6.41 15.53
CA HIS A 352 3.98 5.08 16.14
C HIS A 352 5.33 4.43 16.39
N THR A 353 5.39 3.51 17.35
CA THR A 353 6.58 2.77 17.73
C THR A 353 6.46 1.27 17.46
N SER A 354 7.59 0.63 17.22
CA SER A 354 7.70 -0.81 16.97
C SER A 354 8.93 -1.38 17.68
N PHE A 355 8.78 -2.51 18.35
CA PHE A 355 9.89 -3.28 18.95
C PHE A 355 10.20 -4.59 18.23
N ASP A 356 9.47 -4.91 17.15
CA ASP A 356 9.55 -6.20 16.45
C ASP A 356 9.85 -6.03 14.95
N GLY A 357 10.64 -5.01 14.60
CA GLY A 357 11.06 -4.74 13.23
C GLY A 357 9.93 -4.32 12.29
N GLY A 358 8.84 -3.75 12.81
CA GLY A 358 7.71 -3.21 12.05
C GLY A 358 6.57 -4.19 11.82
N VAL A 359 6.62 -5.39 12.43
CA VAL A 359 5.51 -6.35 12.38
C VAL A 359 4.29 -5.77 13.09
N THR A 360 4.49 -5.12 14.24
CA THR A 360 3.45 -4.39 14.98
C THR A 360 3.83 -2.93 15.20
N TRP A 361 2.82 -2.05 15.17
CA TRP A 361 2.96 -0.61 15.41
C TRP A 361 1.98 -0.23 16.51
N THR A 362 2.47 0.44 17.54
CA THR A 362 1.71 0.84 18.72
C THR A 362 2.16 2.21 19.25
N GLY A 363 1.62 2.66 20.38
CA GLY A 363 2.11 3.83 21.08
C GLY A 363 1.88 5.17 20.38
N LYS A 364 0.76 5.36 19.67
CA LYS A 364 0.51 6.59 18.91
C LYS A 364 0.70 7.89 19.72
N VAL A 365 1.59 8.78 19.25
CA VAL A 365 1.78 10.14 19.77
C VAL A 365 1.56 11.18 18.67
N ARG A 366 0.75 12.20 18.93
CA ARG A 366 0.50 13.30 17.98
C ARG A 366 1.53 14.41 18.10
N LEU A 367 2.03 14.87 16.95
CA LEU A 367 2.80 16.09 16.82
C LEU A 367 1.88 17.32 16.88
N ARG A 368 2.44 18.48 17.19
CA ARG A 368 1.70 19.72 17.49
C ARG A 368 2.07 20.83 16.51
N ASP A 369 1.07 21.45 15.88
CA ASP A 369 1.25 22.78 15.29
C ASP A 369 1.25 23.82 16.42
N PRO A 370 2.34 24.59 16.64
CA PRO A 370 2.41 25.60 17.70
C PRO A 370 1.36 26.71 17.56
N SER A 371 0.74 26.89 16.39
CA SER A 371 -0.33 27.87 16.22
C SER A 371 -1.64 27.49 16.93
N GLY A 372 -1.85 26.20 17.19
CA GLY A 372 -3.11 25.65 17.70
C GLY A 372 -4.29 25.73 16.72
N ALA A 373 -4.08 26.20 15.48
CA ALA A 373 -5.12 26.30 14.49
C ALA A 373 -5.57 24.92 13.96
N ALA A 374 -6.79 24.87 13.42
CA ALA A 374 -7.28 23.69 12.74
C ALA A 374 -6.59 23.55 11.36
N ASN A 375 -5.75 22.54 11.24
CA ASN A 375 -5.04 22.23 10.01
C ASN A 375 -5.96 21.65 8.94
N LEU A 376 -5.62 21.90 7.68
CA LEU A 376 -6.23 21.21 6.55
C LEU A 376 -5.74 19.75 6.50
N GLY A 377 -6.68 18.83 6.28
CA GLY A 377 -6.38 17.42 6.04
C GLY A 377 -5.62 17.19 4.74
N ALA A 378 -5.83 18.05 3.75
CA ALA A 378 -5.09 18.01 2.49
C ALA A 378 -3.63 18.41 2.73
N ALA A 379 -2.79 17.40 2.98
CA ALA A 379 -1.33 17.44 2.99
C ALA A 379 -0.58 17.79 4.30
N THR A 380 -1.20 18.13 5.43
CA THR A 380 -0.46 18.24 6.71
C THR A 380 0.24 16.92 7.09
N GLY A 381 1.47 16.97 7.61
CA GLY A 381 2.27 15.80 8.01
C GLY A 381 3.64 15.70 7.33
N GLU A 382 4.02 14.49 6.91
CA GLU A 382 5.30 14.18 6.27
C GLU A 382 6.54 14.52 7.11
N PRO A 383 6.67 13.92 8.31
CA PRO A 383 7.76 14.22 9.22
C PRO A 383 9.12 13.70 8.72
N ASP A 384 10.17 14.41 9.09
CA ASP A 384 11.55 13.95 9.04
C ASP A 384 12.24 14.18 10.39
N PHE A 385 13.30 13.41 10.66
CA PHE A 385 13.86 13.24 12.00
C PHE A 385 15.34 13.60 12.07
N LEU A 386 15.76 14.17 13.20
CA LEU A 386 17.16 14.31 13.56
C LEU A 386 17.38 14.11 15.06
N ARG A 387 18.43 13.39 15.42
CA ARG A 387 18.92 13.26 16.80
C ARG A 387 19.49 14.60 17.31
N LEU A 388 18.99 15.08 18.45
CA LEU A 388 19.53 16.26 19.14
C LEU A 388 20.48 15.88 20.28
N SER A 389 20.03 15.01 21.17
CA SER A 389 20.73 14.51 22.36
C SER A 389 20.34 13.05 22.61
N ASP A 390 20.90 12.41 23.63
CA ASP A 390 20.68 10.99 23.99
C ASP A 390 19.21 10.61 24.29
N ASP A 391 18.33 11.59 24.47
CA ASP A 391 16.91 11.43 24.82
C ASP A 391 15.96 12.20 23.88
N ARG A 392 16.47 13.02 22.95
CA ARG A 392 15.63 13.93 22.14
C ARG A 392 15.83 13.79 20.63
N LEU A 393 14.69 13.85 19.93
CA LEU A 393 14.59 13.99 18.49
C LEU A 393 13.99 15.36 18.13
N LEU A 394 14.58 16.03 17.15
CA LEU A 394 13.93 17.10 16.40
C LEU A 394 13.11 16.46 15.27
N VAL A 395 11.85 16.87 15.16
CA VAL A 395 10.94 16.42 14.11
C VAL A 395 10.45 17.63 13.32
N LEU A 396 10.76 17.69 12.02
CA LEU A 396 10.22 18.70 11.12
C LEU A 396 9.08 18.11 10.31
N PHE A 397 7.97 18.85 10.17
CA PHE A 397 6.85 18.42 9.33
C PHE A 397 6.09 19.62 8.77
N GLN A 398 5.33 19.39 7.69
CA GLN A 398 4.58 20.44 7.01
C GLN A 398 3.18 20.61 7.60
N VAL A 399 2.71 21.85 7.64
CA VAL A 399 1.39 22.24 8.11
C VAL A 399 0.69 23.08 7.05
N PHE A 400 -0.56 22.73 6.75
CA PHE A 400 -1.42 23.47 5.83
C PHE A 400 -2.54 24.13 6.62
N LEU A 401 -2.67 25.45 6.49
CA LEU A 401 -3.73 26.24 7.12
C LEU A 401 -4.65 26.84 6.05
N PRO A 402 -5.96 27.02 6.34
CA PRO A 402 -6.87 27.68 5.42
C PRO A 402 -6.37 29.09 5.02
N GLY A 403 -6.26 29.33 3.71
CA GLY A 403 -5.91 30.66 3.16
C GLY A 403 -4.46 31.11 3.39
N GLN A 404 -3.56 30.23 3.85
CA GLN A 404 -2.16 30.56 4.08
C GLN A 404 -1.24 29.64 3.26
N PRO A 405 -0.04 30.11 2.87
CA PRO A 405 1.01 29.22 2.36
C PRO A 405 1.30 28.11 3.38
N ALA A 406 1.60 26.91 2.89
CA ALA A 406 2.08 25.84 3.77
C ALA A 406 3.38 26.26 4.46
N LYS A 407 3.58 25.81 5.69
CA LYS A 407 4.77 26.10 6.49
C LYS A 407 5.38 24.81 7.05
N ILE A 408 6.66 24.86 7.40
CA ILE A 408 7.31 23.82 8.20
C ILE A 408 7.28 24.24 9.66
N VAL A 409 7.01 23.27 10.53
CA VAL A 409 7.08 23.43 11.99
C VAL A 409 8.02 22.37 12.57
N ALA A 410 8.54 22.66 13.74
CA ALA A 410 9.42 21.79 14.50
C ALA A 410 8.72 21.32 15.77
N ASN A 411 8.96 20.07 16.15
CA ASN A 411 8.64 19.53 17.48
C ASN A 411 9.91 18.91 18.06
N VAL A 412 10.13 19.07 19.36
CA VAL A 412 11.10 18.25 20.10
C VAL A 412 10.34 17.13 20.78
N VAL A 413 10.73 15.91 20.47
CA VAL A 413 10.18 14.69 21.04
C VAL A 413 11.22 14.10 21.98
N GLU A 414 10.85 13.95 23.24
CA GLU A 414 11.64 13.24 24.24
C GLU A 414 11.12 11.80 24.34
N ASP A 415 12.05 10.85 24.40
CA ASP A 415 11.79 9.42 24.62
C ASP A 415 12.48 8.97 25.91
N ALA A 416 12.11 7.80 26.44
CA ALA A 416 12.49 7.29 27.78
C ALA A 416 13.84 7.82 28.28
N THR A 417 13.82 8.61 29.36
CA THR A 417 15.02 9.26 29.92
C THR A 417 15.89 8.30 30.74
N ASP A 418 15.40 7.07 30.99
CA ASP A 418 16.12 6.01 31.68
C ASP A 418 16.07 4.66 30.93
N ALA A 419 17.13 3.87 31.09
CA ALA A 419 17.28 2.57 30.40
C ALA A 419 16.25 1.53 30.84
N ALA A 420 15.83 1.55 32.12
CA ALA A 420 14.93 0.55 32.66
C ALA A 420 13.53 0.66 32.05
N THR A 421 13.05 1.88 31.83
CA THR A 421 11.77 2.15 31.17
C THR A 421 11.75 1.60 29.75
N CYS A 422 12.77 1.89 28.93
CA CYS A 422 12.83 1.40 27.55
C CYS A 422 12.95 -0.13 27.48
N GLN A 423 13.80 -0.72 28.32
CA GLN A 423 13.95 -2.18 28.39
C GLN A 423 12.65 -2.87 28.80
N ALA A 424 11.91 -2.30 29.78
CA ALA A 424 10.62 -2.84 30.18
C ALA A 424 9.58 -2.81 29.04
N GLN A 425 9.60 -1.78 28.18
CA GLN A 425 8.75 -1.75 26.98
C GLN A 425 9.14 -2.85 25.98
N ALA A 426 10.44 -3.03 25.73
CA ALA A 426 10.95 -4.06 24.84
C ALA A 426 10.61 -5.48 25.34
N ASP A 427 10.80 -5.73 26.64
CA ASP A 427 10.48 -7.02 27.27
C ASP A 427 8.97 -7.32 27.22
N ALA A 428 8.12 -6.31 27.45
CA ALA A 428 6.67 -6.45 27.35
C ALA A 428 6.22 -6.73 25.91
N ALA A 429 6.83 -6.08 24.91
CA ALA A 429 6.58 -6.34 23.51
C ALA A 429 7.01 -7.76 23.12
N ALA A 430 8.20 -8.21 23.55
CA ALA A 430 8.69 -9.57 23.33
C ALA A 430 7.78 -10.63 23.98
N ALA A 431 7.36 -10.42 25.23
CA ALA A 431 6.42 -11.31 25.92
C ALA A 431 5.06 -11.38 25.20
N THR A 432 4.58 -10.26 24.67
CA THR A 432 3.36 -10.21 23.85
C THR A 432 3.55 -10.99 22.55
N ALA A 433 4.66 -10.80 21.84
CA ALA A 433 4.99 -11.50 20.61
C ALA A 433 5.14 -13.02 20.81
N GLN A 434 5.58 -13.47 21.99
CA GLN A 434 5.66 -14.89 22.34
C GLN A 434 4.29 -15.49 22.70
N THR A 435 3.47 -14.77 23.46
CA THR A 435 2.17 -15.29 23.95
C THR A 435 1.05 -15.13 22.93
N THR A 436 1.09 -14.08 22.12
CA THR A 436 0.13 -13.74 21.07
C THR A 436 0.89 -13.27 19.82
N PRO A 437 1.58 -14.18 19.10
CA PRO A 437 2.33 -13.82 17.91
C PRO A 437 1.43 -13.17 16.87
N THR A 438 1.98 -12.16 16.22
CA THR A 438 1.38 -11.51 15.06
C THR A 438 2.11 -11.97 13.81
N PHE A 439 1.38 -12.49 12.83
CA PHE A 439 1.95 -13.09 11.64
C PHE A 439 1.05 -12.83 10.42
N PHE A 440 1.52 -13.22 9.25
CA PHE A 440 0.84 -12.97 7.98
C PHE A 440 0.34 -14.27 7.37
N VAL A 441 -0.83 -14.24 6.76
CA VAL A 441 -1.37 -15.32 5.96
C VAL A 441 -1.52 -14.80 4.53
N ASP A 442 -0.78 -15.40 3.62
CA ASP A 442 -0.80 -15.11 2.20
C ASP A 442 -1.54 -16.20 1.45
N ARG A 443 -2.24 -15.84 0.38
CA ARG A 443 -2.65 -16.82 -0.60
C ARG A 443 -1.42 -17.44 -1.28
N ALA A 444 -1.47 -18.73 -1.59
CA ALA A 444 -0.42 -19.41 -2.35
C ALA A 444 -0.34 -18.92 -3.81
N ASP A 445 -1.41 -18.32 -4.34
CA ASP A 445 -1.50 -17.71 -5.67
C ASP A 445 -1.48 -16.17 -5.60
N ARG A 446 -0.84 -15.58 -4.58
CA ARG A 446 -0.91 -14.12 -4.32
C ARG A 446 -0.49 -13.24 -5.49
N ASP A 447 0.39 -13.72 -6.36
CA ASP A 447 0.87 -13.02 -7.55
C ASP A 447 -0.24 -12.78 -8.58
N GLN A 448 -1.32 -13.56 -8.49
CA GLN A 448 -2.51 -13.43 -9.33
C GLN A 448 -3.59 -12.54 -8.68
N TRP A 449 -3.35 -11.94 -7.52
CA TRP A 449 -4.33 -11.18 -6.77
C TRP A 449 -3.83 -9.78 -6.44
N ALA A 450 -4.72 -8.79 -6.38
CA ALA A 450 -4.38 -7.50 -5.79
C ALA A 450 -4.08 -7.71 -4.29
N TRP A 451 -3.01 -7.09 -3.79
CA TRP A 451 -2.51 -7.29 -2.43
C TRP A 451 -3.55 -7.18 -1.31
N PRO A 452 -4.53 -6.24 -1.37
CA PRO A 452 -5.58 -6.16 -0.34
C PRO A 452 -6.39 -7.45 -0.18
N PHE A 453 -6.44 -8.31 -1.19
CA PHE A 453 -7.14 -9.60 -1.16
C PHE A 453 -6.19 -10.80 -1.05
N ALA A 454 -4.88 -10.56 -1.12
CA ALA A 454 -3.87 -11.61 -1.25
C ALA A 454 -3.12 -11.90 0.05
N SER A 455 -3.13 -10.96 1.00
CA SER A 455 -2.41 -11.03 2.27
C SER A 455 -3.23 -10.48 3.41
N ARG A 456 -3.14 -11.10 4.58
CA ARG A 456 -3.80 -10.66 5.81
C ARG A 456 -2.87 -10.80 7.00
N LYS A 457 -2.76 -9.74 7.79
CA LYS A 457 -2.16 -9.77 9.13
C LYS A 457 -3.16 -10.31 10.14
N VAL A 458 -2.70 -11.21 11.01
CA VAL A 458 -3.50 -11.81 12.08
C VAL A 458 -2.67 -11.90 13.36
N SER A 459 -3.36 -11.86 14.50
CA SER A 459 -2.76 -12.07 15.82
C SER A 459 -3.61 -13.08 16.57
N HIS A 460 -2.98 -14.12 17.11
CA HIS A 460 -3.67 -15.19 17.82
C HIS A 460 -2.83 -15.64 19.00
N PRO A 461 -3.45 -16.11 20.11
CA PRO A 461 -2.68 -16.76 21.18
C PRO A 461 -1.82 -17.89 20.62
N ALA A 462 -0.60 -18.06 21.14
CA ALA A 462 0.31 -19.12 20.71
C ALA A 462 -0.26 -20.53 20.94
N THR A 463 -1.28 -20.64 21.81
CA THR A 463 -2.05 -21.84 22.11
C THR A 463 -3.20 -22.10 21.14
N ALA A 464 -3.54 -21.16 20.25
CA ALA A 464 -4.56 -21.37 19.23
C ALA A 464 -4.13 -22.48 18.27
N THR A 465 -5.09 -23.33 17.89
CA THR A 465 -4.82 -24.38 16.90
C THR A 465 -4.67 -23.80 15.50
N VAL A 466 -3.81 -24.39 14.67
CA VAL A 466 -3.65 -24.05 13.25
C VAL A 466 -5.00 -24.11 12.52
N GLY A 467 -5.87 -25.07 12.84
CA GLY A 467 -7.21 -25.19 12.24
C GLY A 467 -8.09 -23.97 12.48
N ALA A 468 -8.13 -23.45 13.71
CA ALA A 468 -8.90 -22.25 14.05
C ALA A 468 -8.38 -20.99 13.32
N VAL A 469 -7.06 -20.85 13.21
CA VAL A 469 -6.42 -19.75 12.46
C VAL A 469 -6.75 -19.85 10.98
N LEU A 470 -6.65 -21.05 10.40
CA LEU A 470 -6.99 -21.31 9.01
C LEU A 470 -8.44 -20.92 8.70
N ASP A 471 -9.39 -21.37 9.50
CA ASP A 471 -10.81 -21.10 9.27
C ASP A 471 -11.13 -19.60 9.40
N ALA A 472 -10.47 -18.89 10.32
CA ALA A 472 -10.60 -17.43 10.47
C ALA A 472 -9.93 -16.63 9.33
N ALA A 473 -8.76 -17.06 8.87
CA ALA A 473 -7.98 -16.36 7.85
C ALA A 473 -8.57 -16.55 6.45
N ALA A 474 -9.05 -17.76 6.13
CA ALA A 474 -9.50 -18.12 4.79
C ALA A 474 -10.63 -17.21 4.29
N ALA A 475 -11.64 -16.96 5.12
CA ALA A 475 -12.74 -16.06 4.77
C ALA A 475 -12.27 -14.64 4.41
N GLY A 476 -11.25 -14.12 5.11
CA GLY A 476 -10.71 -12.78 4.86
C GLY A 476 -9.86 -12.65 3.59
N LEU A 477 -9.35 -13.76 3.06
CA LEU A 477 -8.54 -13.82 1.85
C LEU A 477 -9.34 -14.26 0.62
N SER A 478 -10.67 -14.12 0.68
CA SER A 478 -11.59 -14.61 -0.34
C SER A 478 -11.28 -16.06 -0.72
N CYS A 479 -11.07 -16.91 0.28
CA CYS A 479 -10.65 -18.29 0.10
C CYS A 479 -11.64 -19.22 0.79
N ALA A 480 -12.28 -20.09 0.01
CA ALA A 480 -13.30 -21.02 0.50
C ALA A 480 -13.14 -22.41 -0.13
N GLY A 481 -13.89 -23.36 0.43
CA GLY A 481 -13.97 -24.74 -0.04
C GLY A 481 -13.29 -25.76 0.89
N PRO A 482 -13.47 -27.06 0.62
CA PRO A 482 -12.86 -28.11 1.41
C PRO A 482 -11.35 -28.24 1.14
N GLY A 483 -10.63 -28.86 2.08
CA GLY A 483 -9.22 -29.21 1.88
C GLY A 483 -8.26 -28.03 1.95
N LEU A 484 -8.67 -26.91 2.56
CA LEU A 484 -7.75 -25.80 2.84
C LEU A 484 -6.68 -26.23 3.84
N ARG A 485 -5.47 -25.68 3.65
CA ARG A 485 -4.29 -25.94 4.47
C ARG A 485 -3.41 -24.70 4.58
N LEU A 486 -2.68 -24.61 5.69
CA LEU A 486 -1.60 -23.66 5.89
C LEU A 486 -0.26 -24.35 5.73
N THR A 487 0.70 -23.68 5.10
CA THR A 487 2.10 -24.11 5.07
C THR A 487 3.02 -23.02 5.60
N LEU A 488 4.06 -23.42 6.34
CA LEU A 488 5.17 -22.56 6.76
C LEU A 488 6.44 -23.13 6.13
N ASP A 489 7.19 -22.30 5.40
CA ASP A 489 8.45 -22.70 4.72
C ASP A 489 8.30 -23.97 3.87
N GLY A 490 7.16 -24.09 3.18
CA GLY A 490 6.82 -25.25 2.33
C GLY A 490 6.29 -26.48 3.08
N ARG A 491 6.37 -26.53 4.41
CA ARG A 491 5.83 -27.63 5.23
C ARG A 491 4.35 -27.40 5.52
N THR A 492 3.51 -28.40 5.24
CA THR A 492 2.10 -28.37 5.65
C THR A 492 1.97 -28.50 7.16
N LEU A 493 1.20 -27.62 7.78
CA LEU A 493 0.96 -27.61 9.23
C LEU A 493 -0.22 -28.52 9.59
N ASP A 494 -0.10 -29.28 10.68
CA ASP A 494 -1.22 -30.07 11.20
C ASP A 494 -2.27 -29.12 11.81
N ARG A 495 -3.55 -29.34 11.47
CA ARG A 495 -4.66 -28.52 11.97
C ARG A 495 -4.82 -28.63 13.49
N SER A 496 -4.43 -29.74 14.11
CA SER A 496 -4.54 -29.92 15.56
C SER A 496 -3.40 -29.30 16.36
N ASP A 497 -2.26 -29.01 15.72
CA ASP A 497 -1.13 -28.37 16.40
C ASP A 497 -1.51 -26.97 16.87
N THR A 498 -0.98 -26.56 18.02
CA THR A 498 -0.97 -25.15 18.41
C THR A 498 0.00 -24.37 17.54
N LEU A 499 -0.16 -23.05 17.43
CA LEU A 499 0.78 -22.20 16.71
C LEU A 499 2.22 -22.37 17.21
N ALA A 500 2.42 -22.44 18.53
CA ALA A 500 3.72 -22.70 19.13
C ALA A 500 4.31 -24.06 18.70
N ALA A 501 3.53 -25.14 18.77
CA ALA A 501 3.97 -26.47 18.37
C ALA A 501 4.28 -26.56 16.87
N ALA A 502 3.53 -25.82 16.05
CA ALA A 502 3.74 -25.72 14.61
C ALA A 502 4.97 -24.86 14.22
N GLY A 503 5.56 -24.13 15.17
CA GLY A 503 6.69 -23.22 14.94
C GLY A 503 6.30 -21.87 14.35
N VAL A 504 5.04 -21.43 14.51
CA VAL A 504 4.58 -20.14 14.01
C VAL A 504 4.92 -19.03 15.01
N GLY A 505 5.94 -18.25 14.69
CA GLY A 505 6.37 -17.10 15.49
C GLY A 505 5.85 -15.75 14.99
N ASN A 506 6.16 -14.69 15.72
CA ASN A 506 5.90 -13.31 15.30
C ASN A 506 6.63 -13.00 13.98
N GLY A 507 5.94 -12.33 13.05
CA GLY A 507 6.45 -12.00 11.73
C GLY A 507 6.44 -13.15 10.71
N ALA A 508 6.04 -14.37 11.09
CA ALA A 508 5.98 -15.50 10.16
C ALA A 508 5.01 -15.23 8.99
N VAL A 509 5.27 -15.86 7.83
CA VAL A 509 4.38 -15.80 6.66
C VAL A 509 3.88 -17.20 6.32
N LEU A 510 2.61 -17.47 6.61
CA LEU A 510 1.93 -18.71 6.27
C LEU A 510 1.33 -18.62 4.86
N ARG A 511 1.36 -19.73 4.11
CA ARG A 511 0.68 -19.82 2.81
C ARG A 511 -0.60 -20.63 2.92
N LEU A 512 -1.71 -20.01 2.53
CA LEU A 512 -3.02 -20.61 2.40
C LEU A 512 -3.20 -21.19 0.99
N SER A 513 -3.53 -22.48 0.94
CA SER A 513 -3.88 -23.17 -0.29
C SER A 513 -5.01 -24.17 -0.07
N GLY A 514 -5.64 -24.58 -1.16
CA GLY A 514 -6.65 -25.62 -1.24
C GLY A 514 -6.46 -26.44 -2.53
N PRO A 515 -7.39 -27.37 -2.81
CA PRO A 515 -7.32 -28.19 -4.01
C PRO A 515 -7.56 -27.35 -5.28
N PRO A 516 -6.87 -27.68 -6.38
CA PRO A 516 -7.10 -27.03 -7.67
C PRO A 516 -8.54 -27.32 -8.17
N PRO A 517 -9.10 -26.47 -9.03
CA PRO A 517 -10.40 -26.75 -9.64
C PRO A 517 -10.33 -28.01 -10.51
N SER A 518 -11.37 -28.85 -10.46
CA SER A 518 -11.50 -30.10 -11.24
C SER A 518 -12.06 -29.90 -12.66
N ARG A 519 -12.48 -28.68 -12.97
CA ARG A 519 -13.11 -28.25 -14.23
C ARG A 519 -12.09 -27.67 -15.23
N PRO A 520 -12.37 -27.67 -16.55
CA PRO A 520 -11.45 -27.13 -17.55
C PRO A 520 -11.46 -25.59 -17.63
N TRP A 521 -12.09 -24.88 -16.69
CA TRP A 521 -12.04 -23.43 -16.59
C TRP A 521 -11.75 -22.95 -15.17
N ARG A 522 -11.21 -21.73 -15.09
CA ARG A 522 -10.96 -20.99 -13.87
C ARG A 522 -11.82 -19.74 -13.82
N VAL A 523 -12.12 -19.26 -12.63
CA VAL A 523 -12.86 -18.02 -12.41
C VAL A 523 -11.93 -16.99 -11.77
N GLY A 524 -11.96 -15.77 -12.31
CA GLY A 524 -11.31 -14.58 -11.78
C GLY A 524 -12.25 -13.39 -11.87
N PHE A 525 -11.77 -12.22 -11.50
CA PHE A 525 -12.53 -10.98 -11.57
C PHE A 525 -11.64 -9.75 -11.82
N ALA A 526 -12.28 -8.64 -12.18
CA ALA A 526 -11.66 -7.32 -12.17
C ALA A 526 -12.60 -6.33 -11.48
N GLU A 527 -12.10 -5.61 -10.48
CA GLU A 527 -12.81 -4.51 -9.82
C GLU A 527 -12.60 -3.19 -10.56
N LEU A 528 -13.55 -2.26 -10.39
CA LEU A 528 -13.47 -0.90 -10.94
C LEU A 528 -13.21 -0.92 -12.46
N ASP A 529 -13.80 -1.89 -13.16
CA ASP A 529 -13.52 -2.13 -14.58
C ASP A 529 -14.29 -1.14 -15.46
N THR A 530 -13.86 0.12 -15.46
CA THR A 530 -14.44 1.18 -16.30
C THR A 530 -14.05 1.07 -17.78
N ALA A 531 -13.11 0.18 -18.11
CA ALA A 531 -12.58 -0.01 -19.46
C ALA A 531 -12.38 -1.51 -19.74
N PRO A 532 -13.48 -2.28 -19.90
CA PRO A 532 -13.43 -3.74 -20.00
C PRO A 532 -12.65 -4.26 -21.22
N GLN A 533 -12.36 -3.41 -22.21
CA GLN A 533 -11.55 -3.73 -23.39
C GLN A 533 -10.05 -3.85 -23.09
N THR A 534 -9.54 -3.18 -22.06
CA THR A 534 -8.09 -3.10 -21.76
C THR A 534 -7.74 -3.53 -20.35
N ARG A 535 -8.73 -3.63 -19.45
CA ARG A 535 -8.53 -4.14 -18.09
C ARG A 535 -8.26 -5.64 -18.09
N HIS A 536 -7.14 -6.09 -17.55
CA HIS A 536 -6.94 -7.53 -17.35
C HIS A 536 -7.79 -8.10 -16.20
N VAL A 537 -8.12 -9.38 -16.28
CA VAL A 537 -8.73 -10.14 -15.19
C VAL A 537 -7.63 -10.68 -14.28
N TYR A 538 -7.86 -10.62 -12.96
CA TYR A 538 -7.00 -11.19 -11.93
C TYR A 538 -7.85 -12.05 -10.98
N GLY A 539 -7.29 -12.43 -9.83
CA GLY A 539 -8.01 -13.13 -8.78
C GLY A 539 -8.42 -14.55 -9.13
N TRP A 540 -7.63 -15.24 -9.96
CA TRP A 540 -7.95 -16.59 -10.44
C TRP A 540 -8.05 -17.59 -9.28
N ASP A 541 -9.01 -18.51 -9.36
CA ASP A 541 -9.30 -19.55 -8.36
C ASP A 541 -8.28 -20.70 -8.28
N ARG A 542 -6.97 -20.38 -8.30
CA ARG A 542 -5.89 -21.37 -8.34
C ARG A 542 -5.63 -22.01 -6.98
N ALA A 543 -5.45 -21.19 -5.94
CA ALA A 543 -5.21 -21.69 -4.59
C ALA A 543 -6.48 -22.24 -3.96
N CYS A 544 -7.61 -21.56 -4.11
CA CYS A 544 -8.89 -21.95 -3.52
C CYS A 544 -10.05 -21.25 -4.24
N ALA A 545 -11.28 -21.65 -3.93
CA ALA A 545 -12.46 -20.98 -4.47
C ALA A 545 -12.47 -19.51 -3.98
N PRO A 546 -12.74 -18.53 -4.85
CA PRO A 546 -13.06 -17.19 -4.43
C PRO A 546 -14.28 -17.28 -3.52
N ALA A 547 -14.27 -16.52 -2.43
CA ALA A 547 -15.48 -16.31 -1.64
C ALA A 547 -16.56 -15.64 -2.51
N SER A 548 -17.75 -15.43 -1.95
CA SER A 548 -18.90 -14.92 -2.68
C SER A 548 -18.60 -13.67 -3.52
N LEU A 549 -18.99 -13.68 -4.79
CA LEU A 549 -18.70 -12.62 -5.75
C LEU A 549 -20.00 -11.97 -6.25
N ALA A 550 -20.26 -10.73 -5.83
CA ALA A 550 -21.35 -9.92 -6.36
C ALA A 550 -21.03 -9.43 -7.77
N LEU A 551 -21.91 -9.55 -8.76
CA LEU A 551 -21.60 -9.11 -10.12
C LEU A 551 -21.89 -7.62 -10.32
N ASP A 552 -23.06 -7.16 -9.91
CA ASP A 552 -23.50 -5.77 -10.05
C ASP A 552 -23.01 -4.86 -8.94
N TYR A 553 -21.69 -4.85 -8.78
CA TYR A 553 -20.95 -4.14 -7.75
C TYR A 553 -19.74 -3.46 -8.37
N ARG A 554 -19.64 -2.13 -8.26
CA ARG A 554 -18.46 -1.34 -8.65
C ARG A 554 -17.85 -1.68 -10.02
N ALA A 555 -18.70 -1.76 -11.04
CA ALA A 555 -18.34 -2.08 -12.40
C ALA A 555 -17.52 -3.38 -12.52
N ARG A 556 -17.83 -4.39 -11.70
CA ARG A 556 -17.03 -5.62 -11.64
C ARG A 556 -17.23 -6.47 -12.89
N SER A 557 -16.13 -6.98 -13.40
CA SER A 557 -16.13 -8.02 -14.44
C SER A 557 -15.86 -9.38 -13.82
N LEU A 558 -16.64 -10.39 -14.21
CA LEU A 558 -16.32 -11.80 -14.02
C LEU A 558 -15.45 -12.26 -15.19
N GLY A 559 -14.35 -12.94 -14.93
CA GLY A 559 -13.51 -13.50 -15.99
C GLY A 559 -13.36 -15.01 -15.89
N LEU A 560 -13.22 -15.65 -17.05
CA LEU A 560 -13.05 -17.08 -17.22
C LEU A 560 -11.77 -17.35 -18.01
N ASP A 561 -10.86 -18.16 -17.46
CA ASP A 561 -9.72 -18.74 -18.18
C ASP A 561 -10.09 -20.18 -18.55
N VAL A 562 -10.37 -20.43 -19.82
CA VAL A 562 -11.01 -21.66 -20.31
C VAL A 562 -10.04 -22.46 -21.18
N ARG A 563 -9.80 -23.72 -20.80
CA ARG A 563 -9.16 -24.71 -21.67
C ARG A 563 -10.20 -25.28 -22.64
N ILE A 564 -10.34 -24.62 -23.80
CA ILE A 564 -11.28 -25.04 -24.85
C ILE A 564 -10.77 -26.33 -25.53
N PRO A 565 -11.57 -27.41 -25.61
CA PRO A 565 -11.18 -28.61 -26.34
C PRO A 565 -10.88 -28.33 -27.82
N ALA A 566 -9.99 -29.13 -28.43
CA ALA A 566 -9.68 -29.02 -29.85
C ALA A 566 -10.97 -29.14 -30.69
N ALA A 567 -11.06 -28.33 -31.76
CA ALA A 567 -12.24 -28.22 -32.62
C ALA A 567 -13.56 -27.83 -31.90
N HIS A 568 -13.51 -27.30 -30.68
CA HIS A 568 -14.68 -26.77 -29.97
C HIS A 568 -14.59 -25.24 -29.81
N ARG A 569 -15.73 -24.65 -29.46
CA ARG A 569 -15.87 -23.26 -29.05
C ARG A 569 -16.73 -23.22 -27.79
N ILE A 570 -16.62 -22.16 -27.01
CA ILE A 570 -17.58 -21.89 -25.93
C ILE A 570 -18.91 -21.54 -26.59
N SER A 571 -19.97 -22.30 -26.28
CA SER A 571 -21.30 -22.11 -26.84
C SER A 571 -22.27 -21.43 -25.89
N ALA A 572 -22.09 -21.63 -24.59
CA ALA A 572 -22.88 -20.95 -23.58
C ALA A 572 -22.13 -20.83 -22.25
N VAL A 573 -22.55 -19.87 -21.44
CA VAL A 573 -22.14 -19.73 -20.04
C VAL A 573 -23.38 -19.56 -19.17
N GLU A 574 -23.43 -20.27 -18.05
CA GLU A 574 -24.47 -20.08 -17.03
C GLU A 574 -23.86 -19.58 -15.73
N LEU A 575 -24.53 -18.58 -15.15
CA LEU A 575 -24.24 -18.01 -13.84
C LEU A 575 -25.43 -18.26 -12.92
N ARG A 576 -25.19 -18.80 -11.73
CA ARG A 576 -26.22 -19.09 -10.73
C ARG A 576 -26.10 -18.14 -9.54
N ASP A 577 -27.10 -17.29 -9.37
CA ASP A 577 -27.22 -16.37 -8.24
C ASP A 577 -27.41 -17.13 -6.92
N ARG A 578 -27.14 -16.53 -5.77
CA ARG A 578 -27.33 -17.12 -4.44
C ARG A 578 -28.81 -17.27 -4.07
N ASP A 579 -29.70 -16.48 -4.68
CA ASP A 579 -31.12 -16.40 -4.34
C ASP A 579 -32.02 -16.25 -5.59
N ALA A 580 -33.33 -16.13 -5.36
CA ALA A 580 -34.36 -16.18 -6.40
C ALA A 580 -34.66 -14.83 -7.06
N ALA A 581 -33.95 -13.74 -6.72
CA ALA A 581 -34.30 -12.41 -7.20
C ALA A 581 -33.08 -11.56 -7.54
N THR A 582 -33.08 -10.99 -8.74
CA THR A 582 -32.05 -10.06 -9.19
C THR A 582 -32.69 -8.91 -9.96
N ARG A 583 -32.02 -7.74 -9.97
CA ARG A 583 -32.44 -6.62 -10.83
C ARG A 583 -31.92 -6.76 -12.27
N LEU A 584 -31.01 -7.70 -12.50
CA LEU A 584 -30.25 -7.80 -13.73
C LEU A 584 -31.03 -8.51 -14.84
N THR A 585 -30.92 -7.96 -16.04
CA THR A 585 -31.47 -8.48 -17.29
C THR A 585 -30.36 -8.63 -18.32
N GLY A 586 -30.66 -9.21 -19.48
CA GLY A 586 -29.67 -9.34 -20.56
C GLY A 586 -29.09 -8.01 -21.03
N ALA A 587 -29.84 -6.91 -20.93
CA ALA A 587 -29.38 -5.57 -21.33
C ALA A 587 -28.30 -5.00 -20.37
N ASP A 588 -28.15 -5.56 -19.18
CA ASP A 588 -27.20 -5.10 -18.17
C ASP A 588 -25.81 -5.72 -18.31
N TYR A 589 -25.61 -6.65 -19.25
CA TYR A 589 -24.34 -7.35 -19.44
C TYR A 589 -23.66 -6.99 -20.75
N ARG A 590 -22.34 -6.95 -20.71
CA ARG A 590 -21.47 -6.94 -21.90
C ARG A 590 -20.50 -8.10 -21.82
N LEU A 591 -20.31 -8.79 -22.93
CA LEU A 591 -19.45 -9.98 -22.99
C LEU A 591 -18.25 -9.68 -23.86
N PHE A 592 -17.06 -10.12 -23.45
CA PHE A 592 -15.83 -9.94 -24.21
C PHE A 592 -15.03 -11.23 -24.26
N SER A 593 -14.23 -11.41 -25.31
CA SER A 593 -13.22 -12.46 -25.40
C SER A 593 -11.83 -11.89 -25.61
N SER A 594 -10.82 -12.65 -25.18
CA SER A 594 -9.42 -12.26 -25.32
C SER A 594 -8.52 -13.50 -25.45
N PRO A 595 -7.50 -13.48 -26.33
CA PRO A 595 -6.51 -14.55 -26.40
C PRO A 595 -5.47 -14.46 -25.27
N ASP A 596 -5.24 -13.27 -24.71
CA ASP A 596 -4.08 -12.94 -23.87
C ASP A 596 -4.42 -12.43 -22.46
N ASN A 597 -5.69 -12.07 -22.19
CA ASN A 597 -6.16 -11.40 -20.98
C ASN A 597 -5.71 -9.93 -20.85
N GLU A 598 -5.24 -9.32 -21.93
CA GLU A 598 -4.81 -7.91 -21.96
C GLU A 598 -5.77 -7.10 -22.83
N THR A 599 -5.99 -7.53 -24.08
CA THR A 599 -6.90 -6.85 -25.00
C THR A 599 -8.16 -7.69 -25.25
N TYR A 600 -9.32 -7.07 -25.06
CA TYR A 600 -10.63 -7.71 -25.10
C TYR A 600 -11.49 -7.17 -26.25
N THR A 601 -12.06 -8.10 -27.03
CA THR A 601 -13.01 -7.80 -28.09
C THR A 601 -14.42 -8.11 -27.62
N GLU A 602 -15.36 -7.18 -27.84
CA GLU A 602 -16.76 -7.39 -27.46
C GLU A 602 -17.42 -8.48 -28.32
N ILE A 603 -18.11 -9.41 -27.65
CA ILE A 603 -18.88 -10.48 -28.27
C ILE A 603 -20.31 -9.97 -28.48
N THR A 604 -20.78 -10.06 -29.72
CA THR A 604 -22.15 -9.68 -30.10
C THR A 604 -22.93 -10.89 -30.61
N GLY A 605 -24.24 -10.75 -30.82
CA GLY A 605 -25.08 -11.81 -31.40
C GLY A 605 -25.40 -12.99 -30.47
N TRP A 606 -25.08 -12.88 -29.18
CA TRP A 606 -25.50 -13.83 -28.16
C TRP A 606 -26.94 -13.55 -27.70
N SER A 607 -27.56 -14.52 -27.04
CA SER A 607 -28.91 -14.43 -26.48
C SER A 607 -28.91 -14.64 -24.97
N PHE A 608 -29.87 -14.02 -24.29
CA PHE A 608 -30.02 -14.09 -22.85
C PHE A 608 -31.28 -14.87 -22.47
N SER A 609 -31.17 -15.72 -21.45
CA SER A 609 -32.35 -16.24 -20.73
C SER A 609 -32.12 -16.25 -19.24
N SER A 610 -33.19 -16.06 -18.48
CA SER A 610 -33.20 -16.12 -17.02
C SER A 610 -34.28 -17.08 -16.56
N ARG A 611 -33.95 -17.92 -15.56
CA ARG A 611 -34.87 -18.90 -14.97
C ARG A 611 -34.55 -19.08 -13.49
N VAL A 612 -35.52 -19.52 -12.71
CA VAL A 612 -35.27 -19.92 -11.31
C VAL A 612 -35.16 -21.44 -11.24
N VAL A 613 -34.06 -21.94 -10.71
CA VAL A 613 -33.81 -23.37 -10.47
C VAL A 613 -33.41 -23.53 -9.01
N ASP A 614 -34.13 -24.38 -8.27
CA ASP A 614 -33.89 -24.64 -6.84
C ASP A 614 -33.87 -23.36 -5.98
N GLY A 615 -34.78 -22.41 -6.29
CA GLY A 615 -34.86 -21.13 -5.59
C GLY A 615 -33.70 -20.17 -5.87
N ARG A 616 -32.92 -20.42 -6.92
CA ARG A 616 -31.79 -19.58 -7.35
C ARG A 616 -31.97 -19.13 -8.80
N VAL A 617 -31.77 -17.84 -9.08
CA VAL A 617 -31.78 -17.33 -10.46
C VAL A 617 -30.59 -17.91 -11.22
N VAL A 618 -30.81 -18.35 -12.45
CA VAL A 618 -29.78 -18.78 -13.40
C VAL A 618 -29.86 -17.88 -14.62
N HIS A 619 -28.80 -17.13 -14.87
CA HIS A 619 -28.59 -16.35 -16.07
C HIS A 619 -27.78 -17.17 -17.08
N ARG A 620 -28.31 -17.33 -18.28
CA ARG A 620 -27.66 -18.06 -19.37
C ARG A 620 -27.39 -17.12 -20.53
N PHE A 621 -26.13 -17.11 -20.96
CA PHE A 621 -25.65 -16.48 -22.19
C PHE A 621 -25.45 -17.58 -23.22
N ASP A 622 -26.30 -17.62 -24.26
CA ASP A 622 -26.30 -18.66 -25.29
C ASP A 622 -25.96 -18.09 -26.67
N GLY A 623 -25.67 -18.94 -27.64
CA GLY A 623 -25.28 -18.54 -29.00
C GLY A 623 -23.84 -18.04 -29.08
N LEU A 624 -23.01 -18.34 -28.09
CA LEU A 624 -21.60 -17.93 -28.10
C LEU A 624 -20.83 -18.70 -29.19
N ALA A 625 -19.89 -17.98 -29.83
CA ALA A 625 -18.98 -18.55 -30.82
C ALA A 625 -17.51 -18.30 -30.47
N VAL A 626 -17.18 -18.37 -29.17
CA VAL A 626 -15.89 -17.90 -28.66
C VAL A 626 -14.83 -19.00 -28.76
N THR A 627 -13.74 -18.69 -29.44
CA THR A 627 -12.57 -19.56 -29.58
C THR A 627 -11.37 -19.12 -28.75
N ASP A 628 -11.42 -17.91 -28.21
CA ASP A 628 -10.33 -17.36 -27.40
C ASP A 628 -10.35 -17.97 -25.99
N ARG A 629 -9.17 -18.00 -25.37
CA ARG A 629 -8.96 -18.62 -24.06
C ARG A 629 -9.72 -17.92 -22.94
N TYR A 630 -9.79 -16.58 -22.99
CA TYR A 630 -10.41 -15.78 -21.94
C TYR A 630 -11.77 -15.26 -22.38
N LEU A 631 -12.73 -15.35 -21.45
CA LEU A 631 -14.05 -14.74 -21.59
C LEU A 631 -14.34 -13.86 -20.38
N LYS A 632 -14.85 -12.66 -20.62
CA LYS A 632 -15.20 -11.68 -19.60
C LYS A 632 -16.68 -11.34 -19.69
N ILE A 633 -17.38 -11.41 -18.56
CA ILE A 633 -18.76 -10.96 -18.40
C ILE A 633 -18.71 -9.69 -17.54
N HIS A 634 -18.83 -8.55 -18.20
CA HIS A 634 -18.74 -7.24 -17.59
C HIS A 634 -20.11 -6.76 -17.12
N GLN A 635 -20.15 -6.23 -15.90
CA GLN A 635 -21.32 -5.62 -15.30
C GLN A 635 -21.02 -4.13 -15.05
N PRO A 636 -21.76 -3.17 -15.65
CA PRO A 636 -21.40 -1.75 -15.64
C PRO A 636 -21.92 -0.95 -14.43
N HIS A 637 -22.65 -1.56 -13.48
CA HIS A 637 -23.20 -0.86 -12.32
C HIS A 637 -22.10 -0.41 -11.37
N THR A 638 -22.00 0.89 -11.13
CA THR A 638 -20.93 1.50 -10.35
C THR A 638 -21.21 1.59 -8.85
N THR A 639 -22.39 1.18 -8.39
CA THR A 639 -22.80 1.28 -6.98
C THR A 639 -22.19 0.17 -6.12
N THR A 640 -22.30 0.32 -4.79
CA THR A 640 -21.98 -0.73 -3.82
C THR A 640 -23.17 -1.64 -3.49
N SER A 641 -24.38 -1.27 -3.92
CA SER A 641 -25.57 -2.12 -3.85
C SER A 641 -25.55 -3.15 -4.97
N TYR A 642 -25.82 -4.41 -4.64
CA TYR A 642 -25.80 -5.54 -5.56
C TYR A 642 -27.02 -6.43 -5.34
N SER A 643 -27.38 -7.18 -6.37
CA SER A 643 -28.54 -8.07 -6.40
C SER A 643 -28.25 -9.42 -7.06
N PHE A 644 -27.07 -9.63 -7.65
CA PHE A 644 -26.65 -10.91 -8.18
C PHE A 644 -25.32 -11.33 -7.58
N VAL A 645 -25.26 -12.46 -6.90
CA VAL A 645 -24.08 -12.94 -6.17
C VAL A 645 -23.83 -14.41 -6.47
N LEU A 646 -22.64 -14.71 -6.97
CA LEU A 646 -22.12 -16.09 -7.01
C LEU A 646 -21.71 -16.45 -5.58
N ALA A 647 -22.41 -17.37 -4.92
CA ALA A 647 -22.09 -17.76 -3.55
C ALA A 647 -20.83 -18.64 -3.51
N ASP A 648 -20.71 -19.56 -4.47
CA ASP A 648 -19.52 -20.36 -4.74
C ASP A 648 -19.23 -20.29 -6.23
N ALA A 649 -18.28 -19.43 -6.63
CA ALA A 649 -17.94 -19.22 -8.03
C ALA A 649 -17.42 -20.49 -8.75
N ARG A 650 -16.99 -21.53 -8.03
CA ARG A 650 -16.63 -22.81 -8.64
C ARG A 650 -17.86 -23.63 -9.02
N ALA A 651 -18.91 -23.58 -8.20
CA ALA A 651 -20.16 -24.31 -8.42
C ALA A 651 -21.18 -23.53 -9.25
N ASP A 652 -21.15 -22.20 -9.16
CA ASP A 652 -22.17 -21.30 -9.71
C ASP A 652 -21.86 -20.82 -11.13
N VAL A 653 -20.74 -21.24 -11.71
CA VAL A 653 -20.33 -20.91 -13.09
C VAL A 653 -20.15 -22.19 -13.90
N ASN A 654 -20.96 -22.32 -14.94
CA ASN A 654 -20.87 -23.42 -15.91
C ASN A 654 -20.51 -22.91 -17.30
N VAL A 655 -19.64 -23.63 -18.00
CA VAL A 655 -19.23 -23.32 -19.38
C VAL A 655 -19.54 -24.52 -20.26
N GLU A 656 -20.27 -24.28 -21.34
CA GLU A 656 -20.63 -25.30 -22.33
C GLU A 656 -19.81 -25.16 -23.60
N PHE A 657 -19.51 -26.29 -24.23
CA PHE A 657 -18.76 -26.36 -25.48
C PHE A 657 -19.60 -26.96 -26.59
N ALA A 658 -19.45 -26.43 -27.80
CA ALA A 658 -20.00 -27.04 -29.01
C ALA A 658 -18.91 -27.27 -30.05
N SER A 659 -19.05 -28.34 -30.83
CA SER A 659 -18.16 -28.61 -31.97
C SER A 659 -18.21 -27.44 -32.97
N ARG A 660 -17.05 -26.97 -33.42
CA ARG A 660 -16.92 -26.09 -34.59
C ARG A 660 -17.46 -26.89 -35.78
N ARG A 661 -18.65 -26.54 -36.29
CA ARG A 661 -19.09 -27.10 -37.59
C ARG A 661 -18.04 -26.67 -38.61
N ARG A 662 -17.54 -27.61 -39.42
CA ARG A 662 -16.60 -27.33 -40.51
C ARG A 662 -17.23 -26.41 -41.53
#